data_AF-A0A3D2INF9-F1
#
_entry.id   AF-A0A3D2INF9-F1
#
_cell.length_a   1.000
_cell.length_b   1.000
_cell.length_c   1.000
_cell.angle_alpha   90.00
_cell.angle_beta   90.00
_cell.angle_gamma   90.00
#
_symmetry.space_group_name_H-M   'P 1'
#
loop_
_entity.id
_entity.type
_entity.pdbx_description
1 polymer ?
#
loop_
_entity_poly.entity_id
_entity_poly.type
_entity_poly.pdbx_seq_one_letter_code
_entity_poly.pdbx_strand_id
1 'polypeptide(L)'
;MESGRRCGLVPGRQSSVRKNRSSRKRSGILLLRPVTEWERLPWNHRSRTGAIHYQEGKMKRKVLSTLMTAAIMGTLASPIAWSAEASGTEKDRLAGAAEQTVSSEKDRLAGAAEQTASSEKDILSWAGETFESEKDVLAGVTAETETEEAEDGNVTITEKTVPWYLFSLDNTFDTPVYFIDGVTDLPYVNLDDWAEMMVTIYHMCNNPEYTLYVENDGPLVMFTRESNYSMLFDFEEGTIRFDDFDAFIHATGDASLMDMVSLEPMDEEGNPLLLQKLEKGSFDRYGKEVELRLVDYAIHMVWSEEDNLYLVPIQTMADFLTALPFGINSYFNEEAVYLASQDDLGVGQVEKTDIGKSFFMAPYGNMSEELAWYSYCELCLVLDNLYGLKESHDITSFDRIFTETGYRQDLCSTDPNVADGALNDFIDYYLDDLHSGFNCASYRTEEILSVGGGKGLSRLRDEMTSAIYEKAREEADTPIVPYEEVGNTAYVTFDGFGLYAPTPEFYYEGDMFVDEEEDSTASIDTAKLVLYAHERITRKDSPIENVVMDLSLNGGGQANAAAIVAAWYLGEAAISVRSSLTGAISTATYRFDANLDHQFDEKDCVLDKNLFCLIGPYSFSCGNLVPSIFRSSNRVTLLGKTSGGGSCSILCLSTAYGASFQISSPYRLSYLKNGSYYDTDTGIVPDCYIMKPENFYDREALTEYINQLF
;
A
#
# COMPACT_ATOMS: atom_id res chain seq x y z
N MET A 1 -25.98 53.96 -23.35
CA MET A 1 -25.25 53.60 -24.58
C MET A 1 -25.10 52.07 -24.53
N GLU A 2 -26.14 51.26 -24.69
CA GLU A 2 -27.01 50.99 -25.87
C GLU A 2 -26.29 50.47 -27.12
N SER A 3 -26.56 49.17 -27.42
CA SER A 3 -26.59 48.48 -28.74
C SER A 3 -25.26 48.34 -29.51
N GLY A 4 -24.90 47.23 -30.17
CA GLY A 4 -25.66 46.13 -30.76
C GLY A 4 -25.44 46.06 -32.28
N ARG A 5 -24.78 45.00 -32.79
CA ARG A 5 -24.79 44.50 -34.21
C ARG A 5 -24.35 43.02 -34.15
N ARG A 6 -25.17 41.98 -34.35
CA ARG A 6 -25.93 41.45 -35.51
C ARG A 6 -25.13 41.13 -36.78
N CYS A 7 -24.94 39.82 -36.96
CA CYS A 7 -25.31 38.94 -38.09
C CYS A 7 -24.64 39.07 -39.46
N GLY A 8 -24.13 37.93 -39.95
CA GLY A 8 -24.60 37.39 -41.23
C GLY A 8 -23.66 36.43 -41.98
N LEU A 9 -24.13 35.17 -42.10
CA LEU A 9 -24.19 34.33 -43.32
C LEU A 9 -23.30 33.08 -43.41
N VAL A 10 -24.00 31.94 -43.33
CA VAL A 10 -23.69 30.58 -43.82
C VAL A 10 -24.16 30.47 -45.29
N PRO A 11 -23.46 29.73 -46.17
CA PRO A 11 -23.90 28.38 -46.60
C PRO A 11 -22.69 27.42 -46.71
N GLY A 12 -22.71 26.16 -46.25
CA GLY A 12 -23.63 25.09 -46.64
C GLY A 12 -23.15 24.36 -47.90
N ARG A 13 -22.43 23.24 -47.78
CA ARG A 13 -22.41 22.16 -48.79
C ARG A 13 -21.93 20.81 -48.25
N GLN A 14 -22.80 19.82 -48.43
CA GLN A 14 -22.60 18.38 -48.26
C GLN A 14 -21.82 17.76 -49.44
N SER A 15 -21.05 16.72 -49.16
CA SER A 15 -20.84 15.54 -50.03
C SER A 15 -20.24 14.42 -49.17
N SER A 16 -20.97 13.41 -48.69
CA SER A 16 -21.41 12.20 -49.41
C SER A 16 -20.32 11.49 -50.24
N VAL A 17 -19.67 10.48 -49.65
CA VAL A 17 -19.09 9.35 -50.39
C VAL A 17 -19.60 8.05 -49.80
N ARG A 18 -20.25 7.26 -50.66
CA ARG A 18 -20.79 5.92 -50.39
C ARG A 18 -19.79 4.88 -50.89
N LYS A 19 -19.58 3.86 -50.05
CA LYS A 19 -19.43 2.41 -50.33
C LYS A 19 -18.44 1.96 -51.41
N ASN A 20 -17.55 1.04 -51.02
CA ASN A 20 -17.52 -0.26 -51.68
C ASN A 20 -17.09 -1.42 -50.77
N ARG A 21 -17.81 -2.54 -50.94
CA ARG A 21 -17.64 -3.85 -50.30
C ARG A 21 -16.59 -4.67 -51.05
N SER A 22 -15.84 -5.52 -50.33
CA SER A 22 -15.51 -6.90 -50.76
C SER A 22 -15.01 -7.70 -49.54
N SER A 23 -15.84 -8.51 -48.86
CA SER A 23 -16.01 -9.94 -49.11
C SER A 23 -14.71 -10.76 -49.25
N ARG A 24 -14.32 -11.47 -48.18
CA ARG A 24 -13.67 -12.78 -48.29
C ARG A 24 -13.97 -13.64 -47.05
N LYS A 25 -14.85 -14.62 -47.26
CA LYS A 25 -15.04 -15.80 -46.41
C LYS A 25 -13.88 -16.79 -46.66
N ARG A 26 -13.26 -17.30 -45.60
CA ARG A 26 -12.62 -18.63 -45.46
C ARG A 26 -12.75 -18.96 -43.96
N SER A 27 -13.60 -19.85 -43.44
CA SER A 27 -13.81 -21.29 -43.65
C SER A 27 -12.51 -22.11 -43.60
N GLY A 28 -12.15 -22.56 -42.39
CA GLY A 28 -11.07 -23.48 -42.11
C GLY A 28 -11.00 -23.87 -40.63
N ILE A 29 -12.08 -24.45 -40.09
CA ILE A 29 -12.04 -25.09 -38.77
C ILE A 29 -11.53 -26.52 -38.97
N LEU A 30 -10.36 -26.79 -38.39
CA LEU A 30 -9.72 -28.09 -38.32
C LEU A 30 -10.37 -28.88 -37.18
N LEU A 31 -10.90 -30.06 -37.49
CA LEU A 31 -11.30 -31.08 -36.53
C LEU A 31 -10.05 -31.78 -35.97
N LEU A 32 -9.82 -31.71 -34.66
CA LEU A 32 -9.04 -32.71 -33.95
C LEU A 32 -9.82 -33.21 -32.74
N ARG A 33 -9.93 -34.55 -32.69
CA ARG A 33 -10.64 -35.36 -31.70
C ARG A 33 -9.86 -35.47 -30.39
N PRO A 34 -10.53 -35.79 -29.27
CA PRO A 34 -9.91 -35.94 -27.96
C PRO A 34 -9.11 -37.25 -27.88
N VAL A 35 -7.99 -37.22 -27.15
CA VAL A 35 -7.28 -38.42 -26.71
C VAL A 35 -7.62 -38.66 -25.25
N THR A 36 -8.16 -39.85 -25.00
CA THR A 36 -8.54 -40.44 -23.73
C THR A 36 -7.35 -41.06 -23.00
N GLU A 37 -7.32 -40.84 -21.68
CA GLU A 37 -6.94 -41.74 -20.57
C GLU A 37 -5.58 -42.48 -20.50
N TRP A 38 -5.26 -42.86 -19.25
CA TRP A 38 -4.22 -43.77 -18.72
C TRP A 38 -2.87 -43.07 -18.44
N GLU A 39 -2.30 -43.06 -17.23
CA GLU A 39 -2.34 -44.04 -16.15
C GLU A 39 -1.88 -43.45 -14.80
N ARG A 40 -2.49 -43.98 -13.73
CA ARG A 40 -2.19 -43.74 -12.30
C ARG A 40 -0.81 -44.30 -11.92
N LEU A 41 -0.08 -43.61 -11.04
CA LEU A 41 0.67 -44.27 -9.96
C LEU A 41 0.76 -43.38 -8.70
N PRO A 42 0.72 -43.97 -7.49
CA PRO A 42 0.42 -43.29 -6.24
C PRO A 42 1.68 -42.88 -5.49
N TRP A 43 1.63 -41.76 -4.75
CA TRP A 43 2.61 -41.46 -3.71
C TRP A 43 1.94 -41.35 -2.34
N ASN A 44 2.56 -42.06 -1.41
CA ASN A 44 2.05 -42.41 -0.09
C ASN A 44 2.01 -41.23 0.87
N HIS A 45 0.85 -41.05 1.53
CA HIS A 45 0.76 -40.44 2.84
C HIS A 45 1.59 -41.25 3.87
N ARG A 46 2.47 -40.56 4.60
CA ARG A 46 2.84 -40.94 5.96
C ARG A 46 2.68 -39.73 6.85
N SER A 47 1.53 -39.68 7.52
CA SER A 47 1.29 -38.90 8.72
C SER A 47 2.25 -39.36 9.83
N ARG A 48 2.95 -38.40 10.44
CA ARG A 48 3.54 -38.56 11.77
C ARG A 48 2.98 -37.47 12.66
N THR A 49 2.02 -37.90 13.47
CA THR A 49 1.57 -37.24 14.69
C THR A 49 2.74 -37.09 15.65
N GLY A 50 3.00 -35.86 16.07
CA GLY A 50 3.95 -35.51 17.12
C GLY A 50 3.30 -34.49 18.05
N ALA A 51 2.75 -34.99 19.15
CA ALA A 51 2.20 -34.19 20.23
C ALA A 51 3.28 -33.29 20.85
N ILE A 52 2.99 -32.00 21.01
CA ILE A 52 3.81 -31.05 21.76
C ILE A 52 3.07 -30.69 23.05
N HIS A 53 3.73 -30.97 24.18
CA HIS A 53 3.32 -30.55 25.50
C HIS A 53 3.56 -29.05 25.68
N TYR A 54 2.51 -28.33 26.08
CA TYR A 54 2.54 -26.95 26.55
C TYR A 54 3.14 -26.91 27.96
N GLN A 55 4.19 -26.11 28.18
CA GLN A 55 4.72 -25.77 29.50
C GLN A 55 4.86 -24.24 29.59
N GLU A 56 4.15 -23.67 30.56
CA GLU A 56 4.10 -22.26 30.92
C GLU A 56 5.48 -21.72 31.33
N GLY A 57 5.78 -20.49 30.93
CA GLY A 57 7.03 -19.81 31.29
C GLY A 57 7.06 -18.33 30.94
N LYS A 58 6.07 -17.54 31.40
CA LYS A 58 6.13 -16.07 31.36
C LYS A 58 6.57 -15.52 32.72
N MET A 59 7.69 -14.78 32.70
CA MET A 59 8.26 -13.84 33.70
C MET A 59 9.70 -14.19 34.05
N LYS A 60 10.66 -13.58 33.34
CA LYS A 60 12.05 -13.31 33.81
C LYS A 60 12.94 -12.55 32.82
N ARG A 61 12.40 -11.70 31.93
CA ARG A 61 13.24 -10.94 30.97
C ARG A 61 13.70 -9.54 31.46
N LYS A 62 13.03 -8.91 32.43
CA LYS A 62 13.45 -7.56 32.90
C LYS A 62 14.59 -7.53 33.93
N VAL A 63 14.82 -8.60 34.68
CA VAL A 63 15.92 -8.66 35.68
C VAL A 63 17.27 -9.01 35.04
N LEU A 64 17.26 -9.61 33.85
CA LEU A 64 18.49 -10.02 33.15
C LEU A 64 19.21 -8.87 32.45
N SER A 65 18.49 -7.81 32.01
CA SER A 65 19.13 -6.68 31.33
C SER A 65 19.88 -5.78 32.31
N THR A 66 19.37 -5.57 33.53
CA THR A 66 20.04 -4.75 34.55
C THR A 66 21.32 -5.40 35.10
N LEU A 67 21.36 -6.74 35.18
CA LEU A 67 22.56 -7.49 35.58
C LEU A 67 23.63 -7.53 34.47
N MET A 68 23.24 -7.53 33.19
CA MET A 68 24.20 -7.44 32.07
C MET A 68 24.87 -6.07 31.98
N THR A 69 24.14 -4.97 32.24
CA THR A 69 24.73 -3.61 32.24
C THR A 69 25.74 -3.41 33.36
N ALA A 70 25.52 -4.02 34.54
CA ALA A 70 26.47 -3.99 35.65
C ALA A 70 27.72 -4.86 35.38
N ALA A 71 27.60 -5.96 34.64
CA ALA A 71 28.72 -6.82 34.27
C ALA A 71 29.61 -6.23 33.16
N ILE A 72 29.05 -5.40 32.27
CA ILE A 72 29.79 -4.72 31.19
C ILE A 72 30.55 -3.48 31.69
N MET A 73 30.09 -2.81 32.75
CA MET A 73 30.86 -1.71 33.37
C MET A 73 31.98 -2.20 34.30
N GLY A 74 31.91 -3.44 34.80
CA GLY A 74 32.95 -4.04 35.66
C GLY A 74 34.22 -4.49 34.93
N THR A 75 34.19 -4.59 33.59
CA THR A 75 35.31 -5.09 32.77
C THR A 75 36.15 -3.99 32.10
N LEU A 76 35.83 -2.71 32.28
CA LEU A 76 36.60 -1.58 31.74
C LEU A 76 37.60 -0.94 32.74
N ALA A 77 37.76 -1.51 33.93
CA ALA A 77 38.77 -1.07 34.89
C ALA A 77 40.03 -1.96 34.85
N SER A 78 40.86 -1.80 33.82
CA SER A 78 42.30 -2.09 33.88
C SER A 78 43.06 -1.14 32.95
N PRO A 79 44.18 -0.52 33.37
CA PRO A 79 44.73 0.62 32.66
C PRO A 79 45.61 0.17 31.48
N ILE A 80 45.30 0.69 30.29
CA ILE A 80 46.24 0.76 29.17
C ILE A 80 47.33 1.76 29.59
N ALA A 81 48.54 1.26 29.78
CA ALA A 81 49.72 2.06 30.06
C ALA A 81 50.07 2.91 28.83
N TRP A 82 49.91 4.22 28.93
CA TRP A 82 50.53 5.18 28.04
C TRP A 82 51.59 5.96 28.81
N SER A 83 52.81 5.95 28.27
CA SER A 83 53.99 6.59 28.84
C SER A 83 53.94 8.10 28.62
N ALA A 84 53.74 8.86 29.69
CA ALA A 84 54.17 10.26 29.77
C ALA A 84 54.50 10.59 31.24
N GLU A 85 55.70 11.08 31.48
CA GLU A 85 56.17 11.54 32.79
C GLU A 85 55.38 12.79 33.23
N ALA A 86 54.40 12.61 34.13
CA ALA A 86 53.78 13.70 34.86
C ALA A 86 54.23 13.66 36.34
N SER A 87 54.62 14.82 36.85
CA SER A 87 55.14 15.00 38.21
C SER A 87 54.09 14.71 39.29
N GLY A 88 54.54 14.23 40.46
CA GLY A 88 53.69 13.66 41.51
C GLY A 88 52.55 14.55 42.03
N THR A 89 52.65 15.87 41.90
CA THR A 89 51.60 16.82 42.32
C THR A 89 50.35 16.82 41.42
N GLU A 90 50.44 16.33 40.19
CA GLU A 90 49.31 16.33 39.24
C GLU A 90 48.49 15.03 39.34
N LYS A 91 49.13 13.92 39.72
CA LYS A 91 48.45 12.65 40.04
C LYS A 91 47.52 12.77 41.25
N ASP A 92 47.95 13.49 42.29
CA ASP A 92 47.14 13.64 43.50
C ASP A 92 45.93 14.58 43.30
N ARG A 93 46.05 15.59 42.41
CA ARG A 93 44.89 16.43 42.01
C ARG A 93 43.89 15.67 41.17
N LEU A 94 44.35 14.81 40.24
CA LEU A 94 43.46 14.01 39.39
C LEU A 94 42.76 12.90 40.18
N ALA A 95 43.41 12.30 41.18
CA ALA A 95 42.80 11.34 42.09
C ALA A 95 41.70 11.98 42.97
N GLY A 96 41.95 13.17 43.52
CA GLY A 96 40.95 13.90 44.31
C GLY A 96 39.75 14.38 43.50
N ALA A 97 39.97 14.77 42.24
CA ALA A 97 38.89 15.15 41.32
C ALA A 97 38.03 13.93 40.94
N ALA A 98 38.64 12.76 40.69
CA ALA A 98 37.92 11.53 40.38
C ALA A 98 37.06 11.04 41.57
N GLU A 99 37.56 11.13 42.81
CA GLU A 99 36.77 10.78 44.00
C GLU A 99 35.58 11.72 44.25
N GLN A 100 35.75 13.03 43.99
CA GLN A 100 34.65 13.99 44.08
C GLN A 100 33.57 13.75 43.02
N THR A 101 33.96 13.45 41.78
CA THR A 101 33.00 13.14 40.71
C THR A 101 32.22 11.87 41.03
N VAL A 102 32.90 10.80 41.46
CA VAL A 102 32.26 9.52 41.84
C VAL A 102 31.32 9.68 43.04
N SER A 103 31.68 10.50 44.04
CA SER A 103 30.79 10.82 45.16
C SER A 103 29.53 11.56 44.70
N SER A 104 29.70 12.57 43.82
CA SER A 104 28.57 13.36 43.33
C SER A 104 27.62 12.57 42.43
N GLU A 105 28.15 11.64 41.63
CA GLU A 105 27.36 10.75 40.77
C GLU A 105 26.54 9.77 41.62
N LYS A 106 27.13 9.27 42.71
CA LYS A 106 26.48 8.33 43.63
C LYS A 106 25.31 8.98 44.38
N ASP A 107 25.47 10.23 44.81
CA ASP A 107 24.39 10.98 45.47
C ASP A 107 23.27 11.34 44.47
N ARG A 108 23.62 11.65 43.21
CA ARG A 108 22.64 11.89 42.13
C ARG A 108 21.83 10.64 41.79
N LEU A 109 22.48 9.48 41.75
CA LEU A 109 21.84 8.19 41.48
C LEU A 109 20.97 7.72 42.65
N ALA A 110 21.36 8.01 43.89
CA ALA A 110 20.53 7.74 45.07
C ALA A 110 19.25 8.59 45.05
N GLY A 111 19.34 9.88 44.72
CA GLY A 111 18.17 10.75 44.57
C GLY A 111 17.24 10.34 43.43
N ALA A 112 17.81 9.90 42.30
CA ALA A 112 17.01 9.37 41.18
C ALA A 112 16.28 8.07 41.55
N ALA A 113 16.93 7.17 42.29
CA ALA A 113 16.30 5.93 42.77
C ALA A 113 15.14 6.19 43.74
N GLU A 114 15.28 7.18 44.64
CA GLU A 114 14.21 7.59 45.56
C GLU A 114 13.02 8.23 44.84
N GLN A 115 13.26 9.06 43.82
CA GLN A 115 12.20 9.60 42.95
C GLN A 115 11.48 8.50 42.16
N THR A 116 12.22 7.51 41.65
CA THR A 116 11.64 6.40 40.88
C THR A 116 10.78 5.50 41.77
N ALA A 117 11.19 5.27 43.02
CA ALA A 117 10.42 4.50 44.00
C ALA A 117 9.17 5.25 44.51
N SER A 118 9.22 6.59 44.56
CA SER A 118 8.04 7.43 44.84
C SER A 118 7.05 7.36 43.69
N SER A 119 7.52 7.52 42.44
CA SER A 119 6.66 7.44 41.26
C SER A 119 6.05 6.05 41.07
N GLU A 120 6.77 4.97 41.39
CA GLU A 120 6.20 3.62 41.36
C GLU A 120 5.08 3.44 42.40
N LYS A 121 5.20 4.03 43.60
CA LYS A 121 4.13 3.99 44.59
C LYS A 121 2.91 4.80 44.18
N ASP A 122 3.12 5.96 43.57
CA ASP A 122 2.02 6.81 43.08
C ASP A 122 1.31 6.16 41.88
N ILE A 123 2.06 5.49 40.98
CA ILE A 123 1.51 4.72 39.86
C ILE A 123 0.76 3.48 40.35
N LEU A 124 1.27 2.76 41.36
CA LEU A 124 0.58 1.59 41.93
C LEU A 124 -0.66 1.98 42.74
N SER A 125 -0.64 3.15 43.39
CA SER A 125 -1.80 3.73 44.08
C SER A 125 -2.89 4.14 43.08
N TRP A 126 -2.51 4.86 42.03
CA TRP A 126 -3.41 5.25 40.95
C TRP A 126 -3.97 4.02 40.25
N ALA A 127 -3.13 3.07 39.84
CA ALA A 127 -3.56 1.83 39.20
C ALA A 127 -4.49 0.99 40.09
N GLY A 128 -4.33 1.00 41.42
CA GLY A 128 -5.22 0.31 42.36
C GLY A 128 -6.60 0.95 42.47
N GLU A 129 -6.68 2.28 42.46
CA GLU A 129 -7.95 3.02 42.46
C GLU A 129 -8.67 2.91 41.11
N THR A 130 -7.94 2.93 39.99
CA THR A 130 -8.50 2.69 38.65
C THR A 130 -9.03 1.26 38.54
N PHE A 131 -8.29 0.25 39.03
CA PHE A 131 -8.71 -1.16 38.98
C PHE A 131 -9.95 -1.46 39.83
N GLU A 132 -10.15 -0.81 40.99
CA GLU A 132 -11.39 -0.98 41.77
C GLU A 132 -12.57 -0.27 41.12
N SER A 133 -12.37 0.92 40.54
CA SER A 133 -13.43 1.61 39.79
C SER A 133 -13.82 0.89 38.48
N GLU A 134 -12.85 0.27 37.81
CA GLU A 134 -13.07 -0.56 36.64
C GLU A 134 -13.69 -1.90 37.00
N LYS A 135 -13.44 -2.45 38.20
CA LYS A 135 -14.11 -3.67 38.66
C LYS A 135 -15.60 -3.49 38.89
N ASP A 136 -16.02 -2.31 39.36
CA ASP A 136 -17.43 -1.99 39.56
C ASP A 136 -18.13 -1.66 38.22
N VAL A 137 -17.40 -1.15 37.22
CA VAL A 137 -17.88 -0.96 35.83
C VAL A 137 -17.92 -2.31 35.08
N LEU A 138 -16.87 -3.13 35.17
CA LEU A 138 -16.82 -4.47 34.60
C LEU A 138 -17.83 -5.40 35.27
N ALA A 139 -18.10 -5.31 36.59
CA ALA A 139 -19.16 -6.07 37.23
C ALA A 139 -20.58 -5.59 36.82
N GLY A 140 -20.72 -4.35 36.35
CA GLY A 140 -21.94 -3.82 35.75
C GLY A 140 -22.13 -4.16 34.27
N VAL A 141 -21.04 -4.51 33.56
CA VAL A 141 -21.05 -4.87 32.12
C VAL A 141 -20.90 -6.39 31.89
N THR A 142 -20.46 -7.15 32.89
CA THR A 142 -20.36 -8.63 32.86
C THR A 142 -21.54 -9.36 33.51
N ALA A 143 -22.59 -8.63 33.89
CA ALA A 143 -23.87 -9.21 34.27
C ALA A 143 -24.83 -9.16 33.07
N GLU A 144 -25.09 -10.34 32.50
CA GLU A 144 -26.16 -10.64 31.53
C GLU A 144 -25.98 -10.05 30.11
N THR A 145 -24.94 -10.48 29.41
CA THR A 145 -25.19 -11.08 28.08
C THR A 145 -25.25 -12.58 28.32
N GLU A 146 -26.42 -13.04 28.78
CA GLU A 146 -26.80 -14.39 28.44
C GLU A 146 -26.62 -14.50 26.93
N THR A 147 -25.85 -15.48 26.48
CA THR A 147 -26.07 -16.06 25.17
C THR A 147 -27.52 -16.52 25.19
N GLU A 148 -28.45 -15.64 24.86
CA GLU A 148 -29.74 -16.04 24.33
C GLU A 148 -29.37 -16.93 23.15
N GLU A 149 -29.57 -18.24 23.34
CA GLU A 149 -29.86 -19.13 22.23
C GLU A 149 -30.84 -18.35 21.37
N ALA A 150 -30.41 -17.93 20.17
CA ALA A 150 -31.28 -17.22 19.25
C ALA A 150 -32.59 -18.00 19.19
N GLU A 151 -33.66 -17.43 19.76
CA GLU A 151 -34.99 -17.94 19.54
C GLU A 151 -35.13 -18.04 18.02
N ASP A 152 -35.70 -19.15 17.56
CA ASP A 152 -36.02 -19.52 16.18
C ASP A 152 -37.02 -18.49 15.57
N GLY A 153 -36.57 -17.24 15.52
CA GLY A 153 -37.27 -16.07 15.04
C GLY A 153 -37.03 -16.01 13.55
N ASN A 154 -38.11 -16.16 12.79
CA ASN A 154 -38.07 -16.01 11.34
C ASN A 154 -37.45 -14.65 10.98
N VAL A 155 -36.23 -14.68 10.42
CA VAL A 155 -35.56 -13.51 9.83
C VAL A 155 -36.46 -12.93 8.74
N THR A 156 -36.70 -11.63 8.76
CA THR A 156 -37.50 -10.95 7.73
C THR A 156 -36.59 -10.36 6.67
N ILE A 157 -36.65 -10.92 5.45
CA ILE A 157 -35.88 -10.43 4.30
C ILE A 157 -36.77 -9.53 3.45
N THR A 158 -36.27 -8.34 3.12
CA THR A 158 -36.92 -7.42 2.17
C THR A 158 -35.98 -7.12 1.01
N GLU A 159 -36.52 -7.10 -0.21
CA GLU A 159 -35.78 -6.84 -1.44
C GLU A 159 -36.09 -5.44 -1.97
N LYS A 160 -35.06 -4.76 -2.48
CA LYS A 160 -35.16 -3.50 -3.21
C LYS A 160 -34.24 -3.55 -4.41
N THR A 161 -34.75 -3.29 -5.60
CA THR A 161 -33.89 -3.05 -6.77
C THR A 161 -33.35 -1.63 -6.72
N VAL A 162 -32.04 -1.48 -6.83
CA VAL A 162 -31.34 -0.19 -6.89
C VAL A 162 -30.38 -0.17 -8.08
N PRO A 163 -30.07 1.00 -8.65
CA PRO A 163 -29.03 1.10 -9.65
C PRO A 163 -27.65 0.85 -9.03
N TRP A 164 -26.85 0.05 -9.71
CA TRP A 164 -25.42 -0.13 -9.48
C TRP A 164 -24.67 0.63 -10.57
N TYR A 165 -23.74 1.50 -10.18
CA TYR A 165 -22.90 2.26 -11.09
C TYR A 165 -21.47 1.75 -11.05
N LEU A 166 -20.89 1.46 -12.21
CA LEU A 166 -19.52 0.94 -12.32
C LEU A 166 -18.62 1.96 -13.03
N PHE A 167 -17.74 2.61 -12.25
CA PHE A 167 -16.85 3.74 -12.64
C PHE A 167 -17.55 5.02 -13.13
N SER A 168 -18.74 4.93 -13.75
CA SER A 168 -19.47 6.07 -14.30
C SER A 168 -20.99 5.89 -14.21
N LEU A 169 -21.73 6.99 -14.28
CA LEU A 169 -23.20 6.96 -14.30
C LEU A 169 -23.80 6.33 -15.58
N ASP A 170 -23.01 6.24 -16.66
CA ASP A 170 -23.44 5.63 -17.92
C ASP A 170 -23.36 4.09 -17.87
N ASN A 171 -22.54 3.53 -16.98
CA ASN A 171 -22.39 2.09 -16.78
C ASN A 171 -23.28 1.65 -15.61
N THR A 172 -24.57 1.50 -15.89
CA THR A 172 -25.58 1.23 -14.86
C THR A 172 -26.25 -0.14 -15.00
N PHE A 173 -26.49 -0.79 -13.86
CA PHE A 173 -27.13 -2.10 -13.75
C PHE A 173 -28.22 -2.06 -12.67
N ASP A 174 -29.45 -2.44 -12.99
CA ASP A 174 -30.50 -2.60 -11.99
C ASP A 174 -30.33 -3.96 -11.30
N THR A 175 -29.90 -3.94 -10.03
CA THR A 175 -29.56 -5.16 -9.28
C THR A 175 -30.34 -5.19 -7.96
N PRO A 176 -30.90 -6.34 -7.55
CA PRO A 176 -31.54 -6.46 -6.25
C PRO A 176 -30.51 -6.32 -5.11
N VAL A 177 -30.90 -5.59 -4.07
CA VAL A 177 -30.23 -5.60 -2.77
C VAL A 177 -31.24 -6.02 -1.71
N TYR A 178 -30.74 -6.67 -0.66
CA TYR A 178 -31.55 -7.27 0.38
C TYR A 178 -31.28 -6.61 1.72
N PHE A 179 -32.31 -6.54 2.54
CA PHE A 179 -32.32 -5.90 3.85
C PHE A 179 -32.95 -6.84 4.86
N ILE A 180 -32.34 -6.91 6.04
CA ILE A 180 -32.67 -7.89 7.08
C ILE A 180 -33.33 -7.17 8.26
N ASP A 181 -34.42 -7.74 8.75
CA ASP A 181 -35.14 -7.33 9.97
C ASP A 181 -35.54 -5.84 10.02
N GLY A 182 -35.79 -5.26 8.85
CA GLY A 182 -36.23 -3.88 8.70
C GLY A 182 -35.12 -2.83 8.69
N VAL A 183 -33.85 -3.25 8.76
CA VAL A 183 -32.66 -2.38 8.60
C VAL A 183 -32.47 -2.03 7.13
N THR A 184 -32.65 -0.77 6.74
CA THR A 184 -32.69 -0.35 5.33
C THR A 184 -31.39 0.26 4.80
N ASP A 185 -30.38 0.42 5.64
CA ASP A 185 -29.10 1.07 5.33
C ASP A 185 -27.90 0.12 5.34
N LEU A 186 -28.10 -1.16 5.69
CA LEU A 186 -27.10 -2.24 5.60
C LEU A 186 -27.49 -3.21 4.47
N PRO A 187 -26.96 -3.04 3.25
CA PRO A 187 -27.36 -3.85 2.11
C PRO A 187 -26.60 -5.18 2.04
N TYR A 188 -27.34 -6.23 1.73
CA TYR A 188 -26.83 -7.55 1.37
C TYR A 188 -27.02 -7.79 -0.13
N VAL A 189 -26.17 -8.64 -0.70
CA VAL A 189 -26.27 -9.10 -2.10
C VAL A 189 -26.32 -10.62 -2.12
N ASN A 190 -27.11 -11.17 -3.06
CA ASN A 190 -27.10 -12.60 -3.31
C ASN A 190 -25.81 -13.00 -4.04
N LEU A 191 -25.22 -14.12 -3.68
CA LEU A 191 -23.93 -14.56 -4.25
C LEU A 191 -23.97 -14.75 -5.77
N ASP A 192 -25.11 -15.14 -6.35
CA ASP A 192 -25.27 -15.23 -7.81
C ASP A 192 -25.12 -13.86 -8.49
N ASP A 193 -25.78 -12.82 -7.96
CA ASP A 193 -25.70 -11.45 -8.49
C ASP A 193 -24.29 -10.88 -8.33
N TRP A 194 -23.63 -11.17 -7.19
CA TRP A 194 -22.26 -10.75 -6.95
C TRP A 194 -21.27 -11.44 -7.91
N ALA A 195 -21.45 -12.73 -8.19
CA ALA A 195 -20.63 -13.47 -9.15
C ALA A 195 -20.70 -12.87 -10.55
N GLU A 196 -21.91 -12.51 -11.02
CA GLU A 196 -22.09 -11.82 -12.31
C GLU A 196 -21.43 -10.44 -12.33
N MET A 197 -21.55 -9.69 -11.23
CA MET A 197 -20.92 -8.38 -11.09
C MET A 197 -19.39 -8.50 -11.09
N MET A 198 -18.82 -9.47 -10.39
CA MET A 198 -17.38 -9.74 -10.42
C MET A 198 -16.87 -10.02 -11.83
N VAL A 199 -17.53 -10.93 -12.58
CA VAL A 199 -17.14 -11.21 -13.96
C VAL A 199 -17.17 -9.92 -14.80
N THR A 200 -18.20 -9.09 -14.62
CA THR A 200 -18.32 -7.80 -15.31
C THR A 200 -17.17 -6.85 -14.98
N ILE A 201 -16.82 -6.70 -13.70
CA ILE A 201 -15.71 -5.85 -13.24
C ILE A 201 -14.39 -6.31 -13.86
N TYR A 202 -14.06 -7.60 -13.74
CA TYR A 202 -12.80 -8.14 -14.26
C TYR A 202 -12.72 -7.97 -15.79
N HIS A 203 -13.81 -8.14 -16.52
CA HIS A 203 -13.84 -7.91 -17.97
C HIS A 203 -13.59 -6.44 -18.32
N MET A 204 -14.13 -5.51 -17.53
CA MET A 204 -13.89 -4.07 -17.71
C MET A 204 -12.47 -3.64 -17.31
N CYS A 205 -11.83 -4.37 -16.40
CA CYS A 205 -10.42 -4.20 -16.02
C CYS A 205 -9.47 -5.02 -16.92
N ASN A 206 -9.78 -5.10 -18.22
CA ASN A 206 -8.97 -5.79 -19.24
C ASN A 206 -8.66 -7.27 -18.95
N ASN A 207 -9.57 -7.97 -18.25
CA ASN A 207 -9.47 -9.40 -18.01
C ASN A 207 -10.62 -10.22 -18.62
N PRO A 208 -10.70 -10.31 -19.97
CA PRO A 208 -11.86 -10.91 -20.65
C PRO A 208 -11.99 -12.44 -20.46
N GLU A 209 -10.93 -13.11 -20.02
CA GLU A 209 -10.91 -14.56 -19.79
C GLU A 209 -11.36 -14.94 -18.37
N TYR A 210 -11.53 -13.96 -17.47
CA TYR A 210 -12.02 -14.20 -16.13
C TYR A 210 -13.44 -14.77 -16.17
N THR A 211 -13.65 -15.92 -15.53
CA THR A 211 -14.98 -16.53 -15.37
C THR A 211 -15.14 -17.12 -13.98
N LEU A 212 -16.39 -17.25 -13.55
CA LEU A 212 -16.73 -17.81 -12.26
C LEU A 212 -17.84 -18.85 -12.43
N TYR A 213 -17.61 -20.03 -11.85
CA TYR A 213 -18.59 -21.11 -11.76
C TYR A 213 -19.08 -21.18 -10.32
N VAL A 214 -20.41 -21.14 -10.14
CA VAL A 214 -21.06 -21.19 -8.81
C VAL A 214 -21.71 -22.56 -8.63
N GLU A 215 -21.38 -23.22 -7.52
CA GLU A 215 -21.96 -24.50 -7.10
C GLU A 215 -22.53 -24.38 -5.68
N ASN A 216 -23.79 -24.78 -5.51
CA ASN A 216 -24.50 -24.71 -4.22
C ASN A 216 -24.76 -26.13 -3.69
N ASP A 217 -24.43 -26.39 -2.42
CA ASP A 217 -24.71 -27.64 -1.71
C ASP A 217 -25.16 -27.34 -0.27
N GLY A 218 -26.47 -27.15 -0.08
CA GLY A 218 -27.05 -26.74 1.19
C GLY A 218 -26.49 -25.39 1.67
N PRO A 219 -25.87 -25.29 2.86
CA PRO A 219 -25.28 -24.05 3.37
C PRO A 219 -23.93 -23.70 2.73
N LEU A 220 -23.45 -24.49 1.76
CA LEU A 220 -22.17 -24.28 1.12
C LEU A 220 -22.37 -23.69 -0.28
N VAL A 221 -21.65 -22.60 -0.57
CA VAL A 221 -21.57 -22.01 -1.92
C VAL A 221 -20.12 -21.94 -2.34
N MET A 222 -19.77 -22.56 -3.46
CA MET A 222 -18.40 -22.59 -3.98
C MET A 222 -18.32 -21.79 -5.27
N PHE A 223 -17.43 -20.81 -5.30
CA PHE A 223 -16.99 -20.13 -6.50
C PHE A 223 -15.72 -20.78 -6.99
N THR A 224 -15.68 -21.19 -8.26
CA THR A 224 -14.49 -21.76 -8.90
C THR A 224 -14.16 -20.98 -10.16
N ARG A 225 -12.90 -20.59 -10.33
CA ARG A 225 -12.42 -19.90 -11.52
C ARG A 225 -12.08 -20.85 -12.66
N GLU A 226 -11.91 -20.33 -13.88
CA GLU A 226 -11.34 -21.08 -15.01
C GLU A 226 -9.94 -21.64 -14.72
N SER A 227 -9.21 -21.00 -13.80
CA SER A 227 -7.90 -21.43 -13.30
C SER A 227 -7.97 -22.59 -12.30
N ASN A 228 -9.17 -22.99 -11.87
CA ASN A 228 -9.48 -23.97 -10.82
C ASN A 228 -9.15 -23.54 -9.38
N TYR A 229 -8.81 -22.26 -9.15
CA TYR A 229 -8.78 -21.70 -7.79
C TYR A 229 -10.20 -21.44 -7.31
N SER A 230 -10.41 -21.61 -6.02
CA SER A 230 -11.75 -21.67 -5.43
C SER A 230 -11.89 -20.85 -4.16
N MET A 231 -13.10 -20.32 -3.98
CA MET A 231 -13.56 -19.65 -2.77
C MET A 231 -14.83 -20.35 -2.30
N LEU A 232 -14.87 -20.75 -1.03
CA LEU A 232 -16.01 -21.41 -0.41
C LEU A 232 -16.62 -20.52 0.67
N PHE A 233 -17.92 -20.27 0.55
CA PHE A 233 -18.75 -19.72 1.61
C PHE A 233 -19.37 -20.88 2.39
N ASP A 234 -19.21 -20.84 3.71
CA ASP A 234 -19.88 -21.74 4.64
C ASP A 234 -20.82 -20.92 5.53
N PHE A 235 -22.11 -20.98 5.23
CA PHE A 235 -23.13 -20.19 5.92
C PHE A 235 -23.47 -20.73 7.32
N GLU A 236 -23.16 -22.00 7.63
CA GLU A 236 -23.35 -22.57 8.97
C GLU A 236 -22.21 -22.14 9.91
N GLU A 237 -20.97 -22.23 9.45
CA GLU A 237 -19.79 -21.84 10.24
C GLU A 237 -19.50 -20.33 10.16
N GLY A 238 -20.15 -19.63 9.23
CA GLY A 238 -19.96 -18.20 9.00
C GLY A 238 -18.53 -17.88 8.54
N THR A 239 -18.05 -18.61 7.53
CA THR A 239 -16.68 -18.46 7.01
C THR A 239 -16.62 -18.28 5.49
N ILE A 240 -15.56 -17.60 5.03
CA ILE A 240 -15.16 -17.54 3.63
C ILE A 240 -13.74 -18.09 3.53
N ARG A 241 -13.53 -19.13 2.71
CA ARG A 241 -12.25 -19.81 2.60
C ARG A 241 -11.74 -19.82 1.17
N PHE A 242 -10.48 -19.46 0.99
CA PHE A 242 -9.76 -19.45 -0.29
C PHE A 242 -8.69 -20.53 -0.28
N ASP A 243 -8.64 -21.37 -1.31
CA ASP A 243 -7.55 -22.33 -1.48
C ASP A 243 -6.19 -21.63 -1.68
N ASP A 244 -6.20 -20.55 -2.47
CA ASP A 244 -5.16 -19.55 -2.58
C ASP A 244 -5.80 -18.18 -2.90
N PHE A 245 -5.77 -17.28 -1.92
CA PHE A 245 -6.42 -15.98 -2.02
C PHE A 245 -5.84 -15.11 -3.14
N ASP A 246 -4.51 -14.96 -3.21
CA ASP A 246 -3.88 -14.11 -4.22
C ASP A 246 -4.16 -14.66 -5.62
N ALA A 247 -4.14 -15.97 -5.80
CA ALA A 247 -4.44 -16.61 -7.08
C ALA A 247 -5.91 -16.51 -7.47
N PHE A 248 -6.82 -16.50 -6.49
CA PHE A 248 -8.25 -16.34 -6.73
C PHE A 248 -8.58 -14.94 -7.25
N ILE A 249 -7.96 -13.88 -6.71
CA ILE A 249 -8.18 -12.49 -7.16
C ILE A 249 -7.26 -12.05 -8.31
N HIS A 250 -6.34 -12.92 -8.74
CA HIS A 250 -5.37 -12.63 -9.79
C HIS A 250 -6.00 -12.46 -11.18
N ALA A 251 -5.46 -11.56 -12.00
CA ALA A 251 -5.83 -11.42 -13.40
C ALA A 251 -5.52 -12.71 -14.21
N THR A 252 -6.50 -13.29 -14.92
CA THR A 252 -6.25 -14.38 -15.87
C THR A 252 -5.28 -13.94 -16.95
N GLY A 253 -4.26 -14.74 -17.22
CA GLY A 253 -3.27 -14.46 -18.26
C GLY A 253 -2.13 -13.53 -17.85
N ASP A 254 -2.18 -12.93 -16.66
CA ASP A 254 -1.02 -12.19 -16.14
C ASP A 254 0.07 -13.18 -15.69
N ALA A 255 1.30 -12.84 -16.06
CA ALA A 255 2.49 -13.65 -15.88
C ALA A 255 3.07 -13.62 -14.45
N SER A 256 2.54 -12.82 -13.52
CA SER A 256 2.98 -12.84 -12.11
C SER A 256 1.84 -12.56 -11.15
N LEU A 257 1.78 -13.30 -10.04
CA LEU A 257 0.66 -13.36 -9.09
C LEU A 257 0.31 -12.04 -8.41
N MET A 258 1.32 -11.19 -8.19
CA MET A 258 1.19 -9.87 -7.54
C MET A 258 2.03 -8.87 -8.32
N ASP A 259 1.65 -8.63 -9.57
CA ASP A 259 2.31 -7.64 -10.41
C ASP A 259 1.90 -6.22 -9.97
N MET A 260 2.91 -5.35 -9.73
CA MET A 260 2.71 -3.96 -9.32
C MET A 260 2.80 -2.98 -10.49
N VAL A 261 3.21 -3.46 -11.67
CA VAL A 261 3.41 -2.67 -12.89
C VAL A 261 2.31 -3.02 -13.86
N SER A 262 1.50 -2.03 -14.21
CA SER A 262 0.61 -2.19 -15.36
C SER A 262 1.46 -2.13 -16.62
N LEU A 263 1.43 -3.18 -17.46
CA LEU A 263 2.10 -3.18 -18.77
C LEU A 263 1.35 -2.36 -19.82
N GLU A 264 0.40 -1.54 -19.39
CA GLU A 264 -0.14 -0.55 -20.28
C GLU A 264 0.90 0.54 -20.46
N PRO A 265 1.23 0.83 -21.72
CA PRO A 265 0.44 0.52 -22.92
C PRO A 265 1.14 -0.41 -23.95
N MET A 266 0.33 -1.24 -24.62
CA MET A 266 0.70 -2.14 -25.72
C MET A 266 0.34 -1.50 -27.07
N ASP A 267 0.98 -1.91 -28.17
CA ASP A 267 0.58 -1.51 -29.54
C ASP A 267 -0.74 -2.18 -29.99
N GLU A 268 -1.24 -1.83 -31.18
CA GLU A 268 -2.48 -2.41 -31.75
C GLU A 268 -2.41 -3.94 -31.92
N GLU A 269 -1.20 -4.51 -31.98
CA GLU A 269 -0.92 -5.94 -32.08
C GLU A 269 -0.71 -6.62 -30.71
N GLY A 270 -0.74 -5.85 -29.61
CA GLY A 270 -0.55 -6.34 -28.25
C GLY A 270 0.92 -6.52 -27.84
N ASN A 271 1.87 -5.89 -28.55
CA ASN A 271 3.28 -5.89 -28.17
C ASN A 271 3.58 -4.75 -27.20
N PRO A 272 4.52 -4.93 -26.26
CA PRO A 272 4.94 -3.87 -25.35
C PRO A 272 5.57 -2.72 -26.11
N LEU A 273 5.13 -1.49 -25.83
CA LEU A 273 5.74 -0.30 -26.40
C LEU A 273 6.95 0.13 -25.57
N LEU A 274 6.73 0.56 -24.33
CA LEU A 274 7.78 1.20 -23.53
C LEU A 274 8.41 0.27 -22.48
N LEU A 275 7.62 -0.65 -21.90
CA LEU A 275 8.06 -1.62 -20.89
C LEU A 275 7.72 -3.04 -21.34
N GLN A 276 8.71 -3.93 -21.29
CA GLN A 276 8.52 -5.35 -21.59
C GLN A 276 8.74 -6.19 -20.33
N LYS A 277 7.73 -6.94 -19.91
CA LYS A 277 7.88 -7.99 -18.89
C LYS A 277 8.61 -9.20 -19.48
N LEU A 278 9.52 -9.77 -18.70
CA LEU A 278 10.29 -10.95 -19.07
C LEU A 278 9.75 -12.19 -18.36
N GLU A 279 9.58 -13.31 -19.07
CA GLU A 279 9.34 -14.60 -18.41
C GLU A 279 10.56 -15.03 -17.58
N LYS A 280 11.76 -14.78 -18.10
CA LYS A 280 13.00 -15.14 -17.42
C LYS A 280 13.25 -14.19 -16.25
N GLY A 281 13.35 -14.75 -15.05
CA GLY A 281 13.59 -13.98 -13.83
C GLY A 281 12.31 -13.57 -13.11
N SER A 282 11.16 -13.66 -13.79
CA SER A 282 9.84 -13.58 -13.16
C SER A 282 9.43 -14.95 -12.63
N PHE A 283 8.87 -15.00 -11.42
CA PHE A 283 8.36 -16.23 -10.83
C PHE A 283 7.43 -15.93 -9.65
N ASP A 284 6.57 -16.91 -9.36
CA ASP A 284 5.65 -16.87 -8.24
C ASP A 284 5.86 -18.04 -7.30
N ARG A 285 5.52 -17.82 -6.04
CA ARG A 285 5.20 -18.87 -5.09
C ARG A 285 3.90 -18.50 -4.41
N TYR A 286 2.91 -19.33 -4.68
CA TYR A 286 1.58 -19.36 -4.09
C TYR A 286 1.60 -19.33 -2.56
N GLY A 287 0.52 -18.78 -2.02
CA GLY A 287 0.33 -18.50 -0.60
C GLY A 287 -0.20 -19.71 0.17
N LYS A 288 -0.47 -19.48 1.46
CA LYS A 288 -1.27 -20.41 2.27
C LYS A 288 -2.76 -20.14 2.06
N GLU A 289 -3.57 -21.15 2.34
CA GLU A 289 -5.03 -21.04 2.47
C GLU A 289 -5.41 -19.91 3.43
N VAL A 290 -6.43 -19.14 3.06
CA VAL A 290 -6.98 -18.05 3.88
C VAL A 290 -8.40 -18.43 4.27
N GLU A 291 -8.71 -18.31 5.56
CA GLU A 291 -10.07 -18.45 6.08
C GLU A 291 -10.43 -17.17 6.84
N LEU A 292 -11.45 -16.47 6.33
CA LEU A 292 -12.08 -15.32 6.97
C LEU A 292 -13.22 -15.87 7.83
N ARG A 293 -13.06 -15.82 9.16
CA ARG A 293 -14.09 -16.28 10.11
C ARG A 293 -14.98 -15.11 10.51
N LEU A 294 -16.04 -14.86 9.74
CA LEU A 294 -16.93 -13.71 9.90
C LEU A 294 -17.64 -13.70 11.26
N VAL A 295 -17.94 -14.88 11.80
CA VAL A 295 -18.51 -15.06 13.15
C VAL A 295 -17.63 -14.52 14.27
N ASP A 296 -16.31 -14.55 14.12
CA ASP A 296 -15.38 -13.99 15.12
C ASP A 296 -15.49 -12.45 15.20
N TYR A 297 -16.06 -11.83 14.16
CA TYR A 297 -16.31 -10.40 14.04
C TYR A 297 -17.81 -10.04 14.15
N ALA A 298 -18.69 -10.98 14.51
CA ALA A 298 -20.14 -10.75 14.53
C ALA A 298 -20.72 -10.24 13.18
N ILE A 299 -20.13 -10.68 12.07
CA ILE A 299 -20.66 -10.44 10.72
C ILE A 299 -21.51 -11.64 10.32
N HIS A 300 -22.77 -11.37 9.98
CA HIS A 300 -23.76 -12.39 9.68
C HIS A 300 -23.90 -12.62 8.17
N MET A 301 -23.99 -13.89 7.78
CA MET A 301 -24.45 -14.31 6.47
C MET A 301 -25.84 -14.93 6.61
N VAL A 302 -26.71 -14.75 5.63
CA VAL A 302 -28.09 -15.26 5.67
C VAL A 302 -28.34 -16.15 4.46
N TRP A 303 -28.91 -17.32 4.66
CA TRP A 303 -29.27 -18.20 3.56
C TRP A 303 -30.67 -18.80 3.70
N SER A 304 -31.30 -19.08 2.57
CA SER A 304 -32.58 -19.79 2.48
C SER A 304 -32.53 -20.73 1.28
N GLU A 305 -32.52 -22.04 1.52
CA GLU A 305 -32.60 -23.05 0.47
C GLU A 305 -33.94 -22.97 -0.28
N GLU A 306 -35.03 -22.64 0.42
CA GLU A 306 -36.37 -22.55 -0.16
C GLU A 306 -36.48 -21.40 -1.17
N ASP A 307 -35.83 -20.27 -0.88
CA ASP A 307 -35.86 -19.06 -1.70
C ASP A 307 -34.65 -18.94 -2.64
N ASN A 308 -33.68 -19.86 -2.56
CA ASN A 308 -32.38 -19.79 -3.24
C ASN A 308 -31.66 -18.44 -3.01
N LEU A 309 -31.62 -18.03 -1.74
CA LEU A 309 -30.95 -16.80 -1.32
C LEU A 309 -29.70 -17.15 -0.51
N TYR A 310 -28.57 -16.56 -0.90
CA TYR A 310 -27.27 -16.67 -0.23
C TYR A 310 -26.72 -15.26 -0.07
N LEU A 311 -27.08 -14.62 1.03
CA LEU A 311 -26.91 -13.19 1.25
C LEU A 311 -25.67 -12.89 2.09
N VAL A 312 -24.80 -12.04 1.56
CA VAL A 312 -23.61 -11.54 2.24
C VAL A 312 -23.62 -10.00 2.20
N PRO A 313 -23.18 -9.30 3.26
CA PRO A 313 -23.03 -7.84 3.23
C PRO A 313 -22.15 -7.39 2.06
N ILE A 314 -22.61 -6.39 1.30
CA ILE A 314 -21.91 -5.93 0.09
C ILE A 314 -20.49 -5.47 0.42
N GLN A 315 -20.31 -4.74 1.51
CA GLN A 315 -19.01 -4.17 1.89
C GLN A 315 -17.95 -5.28 2.11
N THR A 316 -18.30 -6.34 2.86
CA THR A 316 -17.40 -7.49 3.11
C THR A 316 -16.90 -8.11 1.81
N MET A 317 -17.75 -8.17 0.78
CA MET A 317 -17.38 -8.71 -0.51
C MET A 317 -16.46 -7.77 -1.30
N ALA A 318 -16.75 -6.47 -1.28
CA ALA A 318 -16.00 -5.47 -2.03
C ALA A 318 -14.55 -5.34 -1.55
N ASP A 319 -14.31 -5.29 -0.24
CA ASP A 319 -12.97 -5.03 0.31
C ASP A 319 -11.95 -6.12 -0.08
N PHE A 320 -12.38 -7.39 -0.11
CA PHE A 320 -11.50 -8.51 -0.43
C PHE A 320 -11.43 -8.84 -1.92
N LEU A 321 -12.51 -8.62 -2.69
CA LEU A 321 -12.62 -9.14 -4.06
C LEU A 321 -12.52 -8.08 -5.15
N THR A 322 -12.67 -6.78 -4.82
CA THR A 322 -12.59 -5.68 -5.79
C THR A 322 -11.66 -4.56 -5.35
N ALA A 323 -11.61 -4.23 -4.05
CA ALA A 323 -10.75 -3.15 -3.55
C ALA A 323 -9.27 -3.54 -3.61
N LEU A 324 -8.90 -4.73 -3.14
CA LEU A 324 -7.51 -5.20 -3.21
C LEU A 324 -6.95 -5.37 -4.63
N PRO A 325 -7.64 -6.05 -5.58
CA PRO A 325 -7.10 -6.23 -6.93
C PRO A 325 -7.15 -4.98 -7.81
N PHE A 326 -8.11 -4.07 -7.60
CA PHE A 326 -8.37 -2.97 -8.55
C PHE A 326 -8.55 -1.58 -7.91
N GLY A 327 -8.56 -1.47 -6.58
CA GLY A 327 -8.91 -0.23 -5.90
C GLY A 327 -10.39 0.16 -6.04
N ILE A 328 -11.26 -0.79 -6.41
CA ILE A 328 -12.70 -0.57 -6.61
C ILE A 328 -13.42 -0.87 -5.30
N ASN A 329 -13.95 0.18 -4.69
CA ASN A 329 -14.69 0.13 -3.44
C ASN A 329 -16.20 0.08 -3.69
N SER A 330 -16.95 -0.35 -2.68
CA SER A 330 -18.40 -0.20 -2.67
C SER A 330 -18.80 1.02 -1.85
N TYR A 331 -19.63 1.87 -2.44
CA TYR A 331 -20.26 2.97 -1.75
C TYR A 331 -21.77 2.82 -1.89
N PHE A 332 -22.49 2.71 -0.79
CA PHE A 332 -23.94 2.66 -0.78
C PHE A 332 -24.51 3.89 -0.10
N ASN A 333 -25.47 4.56 -0.74
CA ASN A 333 -26.10 5.77 -0.20
C ASN A 333 -27.61 5.65 0.02
N GLU A 334 -28.11 4.44 0.27
CA GLU A 334 -29.54 4.07 0.37
C GLU A 334 -30.33 4.12 -0.95
N GLU A 335 -29.86 4.88 -1.94
CA GLU A 335 -30.52 5.01 -3.25
C GLU A 335 -29.85 4.17 -4.33
N ALA A 336 -28.53 4.04 -4.29
CA ALA A 336 -27.71 3.35 -5.29
C ALA A 336 -26.46 2.73 -4.67
N VAL A 337 -25.90 1.74 -5.37
CA VAL A 337 -24.56 1.20 -5.11
C VAL A 337 -23.58 1.76 -6.15
N TYR A 338 -22.43 2.24 -5.71
CA TYR A 338 -21.37 2.73 -6.58
C TYR A 338 -20.15 1.85 -6.38
N LEU A 339 -19.78 1.12 -7.43
CA LEU A 339 -18.54 0.37 -7.53
C LEU A 339 -17.52 1.26 -8.25
N ALA A 340 -16.68 1.92 -7.47
CA ALA A 340 -15.86 3.02 -7.95
C ALA A 340 -14.54 3.11 -7.15
N SER A 341 -13.51 3.66 -7.77
CA SER A 341 -12.31 4.09 -7.05
C SER A 341 -12.53 5.42 -6.34
N GLN A 342 -11.60 5.78 -5.45
CA GLN A 342 -11.63 7.09 -4.79
C GLN A 342 -11.44 8.24 -5.78
N ASP A 343 -10.64 8.02 -6.82
CA ASP A 343 -10.44 8.97 -7.93
C ASP A 343 -11.71 9.13 -8.76
N ASP A 344 -12.45 8.04 -9.01
CA ASP A 344 -13.73 8.09 -9.69
C ASP A 344 -14.73 8.94 -8.92
N LEU A 345 -14.70 8.98 -7.58
CA LEU A 345 -15.54 9.88 -6.77
C LEU A 345 -15.03 11.33 -6.72
N GLY A 346 -13.84 11.61 -7.25
CA GLY A 346 -13.17 12.92 -7.10
C GLY A 346 -12.76 13.21 -5.66
N VAL A 347 -12.36 12.18 -4.90
CA VAL A 347 -11.73 12.38 -3.57
C VAL A 347 -10.43 13.17 -3.75
N GLY A 348 -10.17 14.14 -2.87
CA GLY A 348 -9.02 15.05 -2.98
C GLY A 348 -9.10 16.11 -4.10
N GLN A 349 -10.09 16.06 -4.99
CA GLN A 349 -10.26 17.02 -6.09
C GLN A 349 -11.11 18.24 -5.68
N VAL A 350 -10.84 19.38 -6.31
CA VAL A 350 -11.61 20.63 -6.11
C VAL A 350 -13.06 20.47 -6.57
N GLU A 351 -13.26 19.81 -7.72
CA GLU A 351 -14.58 19.47 -8.23
C GLU A 351 -14.76 17.95 -8.19
N LYS A 352 -15.90 17.50 -7.66
CA LYS A 352 -16.30 16.10 -7.72
C LYS A 352 -16.65 15.71 -9.17
N THR A 353 -16.38 14.46 -9.51
CA THR A 353 -16.87 13.84 -10.76
C THR A 353 -18.39 13.74 -10.74
N ASP A 354 -19.00 13.34 -11.85
CA ASP A 354 -20.47 13.19 -11.90
C ASP A 354 -20.97 12.04 -11.01
N ILE A 355 -20.23 10.94 -10.93
CA ILE A 355 -20.54 9.84 -10.00
C ILE A 355 -20.34 10.27 -8.54
N GLY A 356 -19.27 11.02 -8.23
CA GLY A 356 -19.04 11.61 -6.91
C GLY A 356 -20.16 12.56 -6.49
N LYS A 357 -20.59 13.46 -7.37
CA LYS A 357 -21.75 14.33 -7.12
C LYS A 357 -23.00 13.51 -6.82
N SER A 358 -23.27 12.46 -7.61
CA SER A 358 -24.43 11.60 -7.38
C SER A 358 -24.39 10.93 -6.00
N PHE A 359 -23.22 10.43 -5.60
CA PHE A 359 -23.05 9.76 -4.31
C PHE A 359 -23.26 10.74 -3.13
N PHE A 360 -22.57 11.88 -3.13
CA PHE A 360 -22.59 12.85 -2.03
C PHE A 360 -23.87 13.72 -1.95
N MET A 361 -24.76 13.67 -2.95
CA MET A 361 -26.02 14.43 -2.94
C MET A 361 -27.19 13.70 -2.25
N ALA A 362 -27.00 12.44 -1.84
CA ALA A 362 -28.02 11.69 -1.12
C ALA A 362 -28.36 12.34 0.24
N PRO A 363 -29.58 12.14 0.77
CA PRO A 363 -29.94 12.62 2.10
C PRO A 363 -28.98 12.07 3.17
N TYR A 364 -28.42 12.97 3.97
CA TYR A 364 -27.59 12.59 5.12
C TYR A 364 -28.46 12.36 6.37
N GLY A 365 -27.91 11.61 7.33
CA GLY A 365 -28.54 11.33 8.61
C GLY A 365 -27.77 10.29 9.41
N ASN A 366 -28.23 10.03 10.63
CA ASN A 366 -27.66 8.99 11.48
C ASN A 366 -27.78 7.61 10.82
N MET A 367 -26.82 6.75 11.14
CA MET A 367 -26.83 5.33 10.80
C MET A 367 -27.78 4.57 11.74
N SER A 368 -28.32 3.44 11.29
CA SER A 368 -28.89 2.44 12.19
C SER A 368 -27.84 1.93 13.18
N GLU A 369 -28.30 1.40 14.32
CA GLU A 369 -27.40 0.76 15.31
C GLU A 369 -26.71 -0.45 14.67
N GLU A 370 -27.43 -1.17 13.82
CA GLU A 370 -26.94 -2.34 13.08
C GLU A 370 -25.86 -1.97 12.07
N LEU A 371 -26.03 -0.90 11.28
CA LEU A 371 -24.99 -0.43 10.36
C LEU A 371 -23.75 0.07 11.10
N ALA A 372 -23.92 0.81 12.20
CA ALA A 372 -22.79 1.31 12.99
C ALA A 372 -21.98 0.16 13.60
N TRP A 373 -22.66 -0.83 14.19
CA TRP A 373 -22.00 -2.01 14.74
C TRP A 373 -21.33 -2.88 13.65
N TYR A 374 -22.04 -3.13 12.54
CA TYR A 374 -21.47 -3.84 11.39
C TYR A 374 -20.23 -3.14 10.85
N SER A 375 -20.26 -1.81 10.68
CA SER A 375 -19.12 -1.07 10.14
C SER A 375 -17.90 -1.13 11.05
N TYR A 376 -18.09 -1.10 12.38
CA TYR A 376 -16.98 -1.30 13.33
C TYR A 376 -16.38 -2.70 13.20
N CYS A 377 -17.23 -3.72 13.12
CA CYS A 377 -16.83 -5.12 13.01
C CYS A 377 -16.11 -5.43 11.70
N GLU A 378 -16.65 -4.92 10.58
CA GLU A 378 -16.08 -5.01 9.25
C GLU A 378 -14.72 -4.30 9.20
N LEU A 379 -14.62 -3.08 9.74
CA LEU A 379 -13.34 -2.38 9.87
C LEU A 379 -12.30 -3.22 10.64
N CYS A 380 -12.70 -3.89 11.73
CA CYS A 380 -11.80 -4.79 12.45
C CYS A 380 -11.37 -5.98 11.59
N LEU A 381 -12.29 -6.62 10.86
CA LEU A 381 -12.01 -7.74 9.95
C LEU A 381 -11.01 -7.32 8.87
N VAL A 382 -11.29 -6.21 8.18
CA VAL A 382 -10.48 -5.72 7.07
C VAL A 382 -9.10 -5.31 7.55
N LEU A 383 -8.98 -4.55 8.63
CA LEU A 383 -7.67 -4.15 9.14
C LEU A 383 -6.88 -5.36 9.68
N ASP A 384 -7.52 -6.33 10.32
CA ASP A 384 -6.83 -7.53 10.81
C ASP A 384 -6.25 -8.40 9.69
N ASN A 385 -6.86 -8.39 8.51
CA ASN A 385 -6.45 -9.25 7.39
C ASN A 385 -5.66 -8.50 6.31
N LEU A 386 -5.98 -7.24 6.05
CA LEU A 386 -5.43 -6.45 4.95
C LEU A 386 -4.42 -5.38 5.39
N TYR A 387 -4.29 -5.06 6.68
CA TYR A 387 -3.25 -4.13 7.11
C TYR A 387 -1.86 -4.77 7.06
N GLY A 388 -1.06 -4.30 6.11
CA GLY A 388 0.27 -4.78 5.82
C GLY A 388 1.19 -4.73 7.01
N LEU A 389 1.17 -3.67 7.82
CA LEU A 389 2.19 -3.45 8.86
C LEU A 389 1.80 -3.99 10.24
N LYS A 390 0.78 -4.83 10.33
CA LYS A 390 0.26 -5.36 11.60
C LYS A 390 1.34 -5.96 12.49
N GLU A 391 2.21 -6.82 11.93
CA GLU A 391 3.29 -7.47 12.66
C GLU A 391 4.41 -6.50 13.09
N SER A 392 4.79 -5.54 12.23
CA SER A 392 5.85 -4.57 12.54
C SER A 392 5.40 -3.55 13.58
N HIS A 393 4.09 -3.29 13.66
CA HIS A 393 3.47 -2.39 14.63
C HIS A 393 3.04 -3.08 15.93
N ASP A 394 3.34 -4.38 16.10
CA ASP A 394 2.94 -5.18 17.27
C ASP A 394 1.41 -5.18 17.52
N ILE A 395 0.64 -5.06 16.44
CA ILE A 395 -0.82 -5.11 16.47
C ILE A 395 -1.24 -6.57 16.44
N THR A 396 -2.06 -6.97 17.40
CA THR A 396 -2.56 -8.36 17.50
C THR A 396 -4.01 -8.49 17.04
N SER A 397 -4.81 -7.46 17.31
CA SER A 397 -6.19 -7.31 16.86
C SER A 397 -6.55 -5.83 16.83
N PHE A 398 -7.34 -5.42 15.84
CA PHE A 398 -7.83 -4.04 15.76
C PHE A 398 -8.93 -3.72 16.78
N ASP A 399 -9.79 -4.66 17.18
CA ASP A 399 -10.74 -4.47 18.29
C ASP A 399 -10.02 -4.08 19.59
N ARG A 400 -8.88 -4.74 19.83
CA ARG A 400 -8.05 -4.48 21.01
C ARG A 400 -7.43 -3.09 20.96
N ILE A 401 -6.83 -2.67 19.85
CA ILE A 401 -6.19 -1.35 19.78
C ILE A 401 -7.24 -0.24 19.89
N PHE A 402 -8.40 -0.37 19.22
CA PHE A 402 -9.49 0.59 19.34
C PHE A 402 -10.00 0.72 20.79
N THR A 403 -10.01 -0.38 21.54
CA THR A 403 -10.36 -0.36 22.97
C THR A 403 -9.27 0.32 23.80
N GLU A 404 -7.99 -0.01 23.58
CA GLU A 404 -6.85 0.55 24.33
C GLU A 404 -6.64 2.05 24.06
N THR A 405 -6.98 2.54 22.86
CA THR A 405 -6.90 3.97 22.49
C THR A 405 -8.18 4.74 22.80
N GLY A 406 -9.27 4.06 23.18
CA GLY A 406 -10.55 4.68 23.53
C GLY A 406 -11.48 5.02 22.35
N TYR A 407 -11.16 4.58 21.12
CA TYR A 407 -11.98 4.88 19.94
C TYR A 407 -13.12 3.90 19.69
N ARG A 408 -13.14 2.74 20.35
CA ARG A 408 -14.18 1.72 20.12
C ARG A 408 -15.59 2.31 20.19
N GLN A 409 -15.88 3.10 21.22
CA GLN A 409 -17.21 3.69 21.41
C GLN A 409 -17.58 4.66 20.27
N ASP A 410 -16.63 5.50 19.86
CA ASP A 410 -16.85 6.51 18.83
C ASP A 410 -16.99 5.88 17.44
N LEU A 411 -16.20 4.83 17.14
CA LEU A 411 -16.32 4.05 15.91
C LEU A 411 -17.64 3.25 15.83
N CYS A 412 -18.26 2.93 16.96
CA CYS A 412 -19.59 2.30 17.03
C CYS A 412 -20.74 3.33 17.07
N SER A 413 -20.45 4.63 16.96
CA SER A 413 -21.47 5.68 17.05
C SER A 413 -22.41 5.67 15.85
N THR A 414 -23.71 5.87 16.07
CA THR A 414 -24.68 6.12 14.99
C THR A 414 -24.56 7.51 14.37
N ASP A 415 -23.82 8.43 15.02
CA ASP A 415 -23.51 9.75 14.47
C ASP A 415 -22.28 9.65 13.54
N PRO A 416 -22.47 9.85 12.22
CA PRO A 416 -21.40 9.70 11.24
C PRO A 416 -20.24 10.70 11.46
N ASN A 417 -20.49 11.87 12.04
CA ASN A 417 -19.42 12.83 12.34
C ASN A 417 -18.47 12.31 13.43
N VAL A 418 -19.02 11.56 14.40
CA VAL A 418 -18.25 10.94 15.47
C VAL A 418 -17.45 9.76 14.94
N ALA A 419 -18.09 8.87 14.16
CA ALA A 419 -17.43 7.71 13.58
C ALA A 419 -16.31 8.11 12.59
N ASP A 420 -16.57 9.04 11.67
CA ASP A 420 -15.57 9.54 10.73
C ASP A 420 -14.43 10.27 11.43
N GLY A 421 -14.73 11.07 12.45
CA GLY A 421 -13.72 11.74 13.26
C GLY A 421 -12.80 10.75 13.98
N ALA A 422 -13.37 9.70 14.58
CA ALA A 422 -12.61 8.65 15.25
C ALA A 422 -11.74 7.84 14.27
N LEU A 423 -12.27 7.50 13.10
CA LEU A 423 -11.52 6.79 12.06
C LEU A 423 -10.36 7.65 11.54
N ASN A 424 -10.63 8.92 11.24
CA ASN A 424 -9.62 9.88 10.82
C ASN A 424 -8.48 9.99 11.85
N ASP A 425 -8.83 10.23 13.11
CA ASP A 425 -7.84 10.37 14.17
C ASP A 425 -7.04 9.08 14.38
N PHE A 426 -7.70 7.92 14.35
CA PHE A 426 -7.00 6.64 14.51
C PHE A 426 -5.99 6.39 13.38
N ILE A 427 -6.43 6.56 12.12
CA ILE A 427 -5.57 6.29 10.96
C ILE A 427 -4.40 7.28 10.91
N ASP A 428 -4.66 8.58 11.02
CA ASP A 428 -3.62 9.59 10.84
C ASP A 428 -2.69 9.73 12.05
N TYR A 429 -3.13 9.32 13.25
CA TYR A 429 -2.35 9.47 14.49
C TYR A 429 -1.83 8.17 15.10
N TYR A 430 -2.62 7.09 15.13
CA TYR A 430 -2.27 5.85 15.86
C TYR A 430 -1.71 4.74 14.98
N LEU A 431 -2.12 4.63 13.71
CA LEU A 431 -1.39 3.77 12.78
C LEU A 431 0.01 4.33 12.53
N ASP A 432 0.12 5.66 12.41
CA ASP A 432 1.36 6.43 12.29
C ASP A 432 2.33 5.89 11.23
N ASP A 433 1.80 5.39 10.11
CA ASP A 433 2.55 5.09 8.89
C ASP A 433 2.19 6.05 7.75
N LEU A 434 3.11 6.23 6.81
CA LEU A 434 2.98 7.24 5.75
C LEU A 434 2.13 6.78 4.55
N HIS A 435 1.74 5.50 4.47
CA HIS A 435 0.87 4.98 3.42
C HIS A 435 -0.60 4.90 3.83
N SER A 436 -0.88 4.90 5.14
CA SER A 436 -2.23 4.98 5.66
C SER A 436 -2.70 6.43 5.82
N GLY A 437 -3.98 6.67 5.53
CA GLY A 437 -4.56 8.01 5.60
C GLY A 437 -6.08 8.01 5.47
N PHE A 438 -6.73 8.96 6.12
CA PHE A 438 -8.15 9.21 5.90
C PHE A 438 -8.35 10.16 4.72
N ASN A 439 -9.18 9.75 3.75
CA ASN A 439 -9.23 10.43 2.45
C ASN A 439 -10.51 11.27 2.29
N CYS A 440 -11.67 10.76 2.72
CA CYS A 440 -12.93 11.49 2.66
C CYS A 440 -13.94 10.97 3.68
N ALA A 441 -14.69 11.89 4.28
CA ALA A 441 -15.86 11.56 5.08
C ALA A 441 -16.97 10.91 4.25
N SER A 442 -17.86 10.19 4.93
CA SER A 442 -19.03 9.59 4.32
C SER A 442 -20.01 10.65 3.79
N TYR A 443 -20.92 10.23 2.89
CA TYR A 443 -21.99 11.11 2.42
C TYR A 443 -22.95 11.55 3.53
N ARG A 444 -22.91 10.90 4.70
CA ARG A 444 -23.78 11.18 5.84
C ARG A 444 -23.24 12.30 6.75
N THR A 445 -22.01 12.75 6.54
CA THR A 445 -21.33 13.69 7.43
C THR A 445 -21.66 15.14 7.02
N GLU A 446 -22.26 15.91 7.93
CA GLU A 446 -22.85 17.24 7.66
C GLU A 446 -21.81 18.31 7.34
N GLU A 447 -20.67 18.24 8.01
CA GLU A 447 -19.54 19.10 7.78
C GLU A 447 -18.48 18.23 7.11
N ILE A 448 -17.94 18.65 5.96
CA ILE A 448 -16.60 18.19 5.58
C ILE A 448 -15.75 18.60 6.77
N LEU A 449 -15.49 17.65 7.68
CA LEU A 449 -14.66 17.88 8.84
C LEU A 449 -13.45 18.59 8.27
N SER A 450 -13.22 19.84 8.69
CA SER A 450 -11.91 20.42 8.52
C SER A 450 -11.01 19.45 9.25
N VAL A 451 -10.36 18.55 8.50
CA VAL A 451 -9.61 17.40 8.98
C VAL A 451 -8.60 17.93 9.98
N GLY A 452 -9.02 17.93 11.23
CA GLY A 452 -8.37 18.55 12.37
C GLY A 452 -7.75 17.50 13.27
N GLY A 453 -7.69 16.26 12.78
CA GLY A 453 -6.98 15.17 13.42
C GLY A 453 -5.52 15.55 13.59
N GLY A 454 -4.96 15.21 14.74
CA GLY A 454 -3.54 15.36 14.97
C GLY A 454 -2.76 14.55 13.94
N LYS A 455 -1.65 15.10 13.44
CA LYS A 455 -0.71 14.33 12.63
C LYS A 455 0.10 13.42 13.54
N GLY A 456 0.22 12.14 13.18
CA GLY A 456 1.17 11.21 13.78
C GLY A 456 2.63 11.70 13.66
N LEU A 457 3.52 11.10 14.45
CA LEU A 457 4.93 11.50 14.51
C LEU A 457 5.67 11.21 13.20
N SER A 458 5.31 10.14 12.50
CA SER A 458 5.88 9.78 11.21
C SER A 458 5.62 10.87 10.18
N ARG A 459 4.37 11.34 10.05
CA ARG A 459 4.01 12.43 9.13
C ARG A 459 4.70 13.75 9.49
N LEU A 460 4.72 14.11 10.77
CA LEU A 460 5.41 15.32 11.23
C LEU A 460 6.91 15.27 10.91
N ARG A 461 7.55 14.12 11.12
CA ARG A 461 8.96 13.92 10.83
C ARG A 461 9.24 13.98 9.33
N ASP A 462 8.36 13.40 8.52
CA ASP A 462 8.45 13.44 7.06
C ASP A 462 8.39 14.88 6.54
N GLU A 463 7.39 15.66 6.95
CA GLU A 463 7.24 17.09 6.61
C GLU A 463 8.45 17.93 7.03
N MET A 464 8.95 17.72 8.26
CA MET A 464 10.16 18.39 8.74
C MET A 464 11.39 18.01 7.93
N THR A 465 11.49 16.74 7.51
CA THR A 465 12.61 16.24 6.72
C THR A 465 12.57 16.86 5.33
N SER A 466 11.42 16.85 4.65
CA SER A 466 11.27 17.48 3.33
C SER A 466 11.69 18.94 3.38
N ALA A 467 11.15 19.71 4.34
CA ALA A 467 11.46 21.13 4.47
C ALA A 467 12.96 21.42 4.70
N ILE A 468 13.68 20.56 5.43
CA ILE A 468 15.13 20.70 5.64
C ILE A 468 15.90 20.50 4.34
N TYR A 469 15.53 19.47 3.56
CA TYR A 469 16.22 19.14 2.32
C TYR A 469 15.85 20.10 1.17
N GLU A 470 14.58 20.50 1.07
CA GLU A 470 14.11 21.54 0.14
C GLU A 470 14.88 22.83 0.35
N LYS A 471 14.96 23.29 1.61
CA LYS A 471 15.75 24.48 1.95
C LYS A 471 17.22 24.34 1.57
N ALA A 472 17.83 23.19 1.84
CA ALA A 472 19.24 22.96 1.48
C ALA A 472 19.46 22.98 -0.04
N ARG A 473 18.47 22.51 -0.82
CA ARG A 473 18.48 22.59 -2.29
C ARG A 473 18.31 24.03 -2.78
N GLU A 474 17.39 24.80 -2.18
CA GLU A 474 17.16 26.21 -2.50
C GLU A 474 18.38 27.10 -2.20
N GLU A 475 19.13 26.77 -1.16
CA GLU A 475 20.35 27.50 -0.74
C GLU A 475 21.61 27.06 -1.52
N ALA A 476 21.51 26.10 -2.45
CA ALA A 476 22.64 25.66 -3.27
C ALA A 476 23.16 26.78 -4.19
N ASP A 477 24.48 26.84 -4.40
CA ASP A 477 25.12 27.89 -5.21
C ASP A 477 24.67 27.86 -6.69
N THR A 478 24.32 26.67 -7.18
CA THR A 478 23.76 26.46 -8.53
C THR A 478 22.37 25.84 -8.39
N PRO A 479 21.36 26.34 -9.12
CA PRO A 479 20.03 25.74 -9.12
C PRO A 479 20.08 24.27 -9.54
N ILE A 480 19.42 23.40 -8.77
CA ILE A 480 19.32 21.98 -9.10
C ILE A 480 18.23 21.80 -10.15
N VAL A 481 18.63 21.33 -11.33
CA VAL A 481 17.75 21.06 -12.48
C VAL A 481 17.55 19.55 -12.68
N PRO A 482 16.52 19.12 -13.43
CA PRO A 482 16.24 17.70 -13.61
C PRO A 482 17.37 16.90 -14.25
N TYR A 483 18.13 17.48 -15.19
CA TYR A 483 19.31 16.87 -15.78
C TYR A 483 20.48 17.85 -15.78
N GLU A 484 21.63 17.43 -15.26
CA GLU A 484 22.84 18.25 -15.17
C GLU A 484 24.10 17.45 -15.49
N GLU A 485 25.05 18.04 -16.23
CA GLU A 485 26.37 17.45 -16.44
C GLU A 485 27.45 18.28 -15.75
N VAL A 486 28.14 17.68 -14.78
CA VAL A 486 29.28 18.28 -14.08
C VAL A 486 30.52 17.45 -14.39
N GLY A 487 31.38 17.96 -15.27
CA GLY A 487 32.59 17.26 -15.72
C GLY A 487 32.28 15.95 -16.46
N ASN A 488 32.68 14.82 -15.88
CA ASN A 488 32.41 13.47 -16.39
C ASN A 488 31.21 12.78 -15.72
N THR A 489 30.39 13.53 -14.98
CA THR A 489 29.27 12.99 -14.19
C THR A 489 27.95 13.61 -14.63
N ALA A 490 26.96 12.76 -14.93
CA ALA A 490 25.59 13.18 -15.19
C ALA A 490 24.71 12.96 -13.96
N TYR A 491 23.93 13.97 -13.58
CA TYR A 491 22.94 13.90 -12.51
C TYR A 491 21.53 13.90 -13.12
N VAL A 492 20.69 12.99 -12.65
CA VAL A 492 19.26 12.88 -13.01
C VAL A 492 18.46 13.03 -11.73
N THR A 493 17.66 14.10 -11.60
CA THR A 493 17.01 14.52 -10.35
C THR A 493 15.51 14.71 -10.55
N PHE A 494 14.69 14.08 -9.70
CA PHE A 494 13.24 14.29 -9.66
C PHE A 494 12.66 13.86 -8.31
N ASP A 495 11.59 14.52 -7.88
CA ASP A 495 11.04 14.40 -6.52
C ASP A 495 9.81 13.48 -6.42
N GLY A 496 9.36 12.94 -7.56
CA GLY A 496 8.29 11.96 -7.61
C GLY A 496 8.31 11.13 -8.90
N PHE A 497 7.85 9.88 -8.79
CA PHE A 497 7.66 8.98 -9.92
C PHE A 497 6.31 9.26 -10.59
N GLY A 498 6.34 9.96 -11.72
CA GLY A 498 5.13 10.36 -12.46
C GLY A 498 5.23 10.03 -13.94
N LEU A 499 4.17 9.43 -14.49
CA LEU A 499 3.93 9.34 -15.92
C LEU A 499 2.73 10.23 -16.25
N TYR A 500 2.96 11.23 -17.10
CA TYR A 500 1.97 12.25 -17.46
C TYR A 500 1.61 12.22 -18.94
N ALA A 501 2.36 11.45 -19.76
CA ALA A 501 1.98 11.21 -21.13
C ALA A 501 0.61 10.50 -21.21
N PRO A 502 -0.32 11.00 -22.04
CA PRO A 502 -1.68 10.45 -22.13
C PRO A 502 -1.72 9.09 -22.84
N THR A 503 -0.74 8.82 -23.71
CA THR A 503 -0.58 7.56 -24.45
C THR A 503 0.92 7.27 -24.61
N PRO A 504 1.34 6.04 -24.89
CA PRO A 504 2.76 5.72 -25.13
C PRO A 504 3.30 6.28 -26.42
N GLU A 505 2.47 6.36 -27.47
CA GLU A 505 2.90 6.89 -28.76
C GLU A 505 3.39 8.32 -28.58
N PHE A 506 2.91 9.01 -27.55
CA PHE A 506 3.45 10.30 -27.12
C PHE A 506 4.99 10.29 -26.96
N TYR A 507 5.58 9.24 -26.42
CA TYR A 507 7.04 9.14 -26.26
C TYR A 507 7.77 8.92 -27.59
N TYR A 508 7.12 8.28 -28.57
CA TYR A 508 7.69 8.00 -29.90
C TYR A 508 7.43 9.13 -30.92
N GLU A 509 6.39 9.94 -30.70
CA GLU A 509 5.92 10.99 -31.62
C GLU A 509 6.27 12.41 -31.15
N GLY A 510 6.49 12.60 -29.85
CA GLY A 510 6.67 13.90 -29.21
C GLY A 510 8.07 14.49 -29.36
N ASP A 511 8.16 15.82 -29.27
CA ASP A 511 9.43 16.51 -29.04
C ASP A 511 9.86 16.19 -27.58
N MET A 512 10.93 15.41 -27.42
CA MET A 512 11.42 14.91 -26.12
C MET A 512 12.15 15.97 -25.28
N PHE A 513 11.94 17.25 -25.57
CA PHE A 513 12.64 18.30 -24.85
C PHE A 513 12.05 18.43 -23.44
N VAL A 514 12.89 18.15 -22.45
CA VAL A 514 12.73 18.71 -21.10
C VAL A 514 12.97 20.21 -21.25
N ASP A 515 11.94 21.03 -21.01
CA ASP A 515 12.10 22.47 -21.02
C ASP A 515 12.68 22.89 -19.67
N GLU A 516 13.96 23.24 -19.64
CA GLU A 516 14.66 23.64 -18.40
C GLU A 516 14.00 24.85 -17.70
N GLU A 517 13.18 25.66 -18.40
CA GLU A 517 12.45 26.79 -17.82
C GLU A 517 11.03 26.44 -17.32
N GLU A 518 10.38 25.40 -17.86
CA GLU A 518 9.02 24.98 -17.48
C GLU A 518 8.98 23.71 -16.61
N ASP A 519 9.97 22.82 -16.72
CA ASP A 519 10.00 21.53 -16.03
C ASP A 519 10.74 21.62 -14.68
N SER A 520 9.97 21.58 -13.59
CA SER A 520 10.52 21.47 -12.24
C SER A 520 10.83 20.02 -11.86
N THR A 521 11.79 19.80 -10.96
CA THR A 521 12.08 18.46 -10.40
C THR A 521 10.86 17.84 -9.70
N ALA A 522 9.92 18.65 -9.24
CA ALA A 522 8.70 18.23 -8.56
C ALA A 522 7.57 17.79 -9.50
N SER A 523 7.64 18.15 -10.79
CA SER A 523 6.53 17.98 -11.73
C SER A 523 6.99 17.57 -13.12
N ILE A 524 7.93 16.63 -13.19
CA ILE A 524 8.49 16.13 -14.44
C ILE A 524 8.01 14.70 -14.74
N ASP A 525 7.70 14.46 -16.02
CA ASP A 525 7.44 13.10 -16.50
C ASP A 525 8.74 12.29 -16.43
N THR A 526 8.74 11.25 -15.59
CA THR A 526 9.93 10.46 -15.29
C THR A 526 10.45 9.74 -16.53
N ALA A 527 9.57 9.24 -17.40
CA ALA A 527 9.98 8.55 -18.61
C ALA A 527 10.63 9.51 -19.60
N LYS A 528 10.07 10.72 -19.80
CA LYS A 528 10.70 11.75 -20.64
C LYS A 528 12.08 12.14 -20.14
N LEU A 529 12.23 12.35 -18.83
CA LEU A 529 13.52 12.69 -18.23
C LEU A 529 14.55 11.58 -18.46
N VAL A 530 14.16 10.32 -18.29
CA VAL A 530 15.04 9.16 -18.53
C VAL A 530 15.44 9.06 -20.01
N LEU A 531 14.51 9.23 -20.94
CA LEU A 531 14.78 9.21 -22.38
C LEU A 531 15.74 10.34 -22.78
N TYR A 532 15.48 11.55 -22.30
CA TYR A 532 16.37 12.70 -22.49
C TYR A 532 17.77 12.42 -21.92
N ALA A 533 17.86 11.99 -20.66
CA ALA A 533 19.12 11.65 -20.02
C ALA A 533 19.87 10.54 -20.76
N HIS A 534 19.17 9.52 -21.25
CA HIS A 534 19.74 8.44 -22.04
C HIS A 534 20.40 9.00 -23.30
N GLU A 535 19.69 9.78 -24.12
CA GLU A 535 20.24 10.40 -25.34
C GLU A 535 21.48 11.23 -25.03
N ARG A 536 21.43 12.05 -23.97
CA ARG A 536 22.55 12.87 -23.55
C ARG A 536 23.74 12.01 -23.14
N ILE A 537 23.56 11.04 -22.25
CA ILE A 537 24.65 10.22 -21.71
C ILE A 537 25.30 9.36 -22.80
N THR A 538 24.51 8.81 -23.72
CA THR A 538 24.98 7.86 -24.76
C THR A 538 25.38 8.54 -26.08
N ARG A 539 25.22 9.88 -26.19
CA ARG A 539 25.61 10.62 -27.40
C ARG A 539 27.05 10.34 -27.79
N LYS A 540 27.31 10.48 -29.09
CA LYS A 540 28.67 10.40 -29.62
C LYS A 540 29.57 11.44 -28.95
N ASP A 541 30.76 11.01 -28.53
CA ASP A 541 31.77 11.82 -27.87
C ASP A 541 31.33 12.37 -26.48
N SER A 542 30.36 11.71 -25.83
CA SER A 542 29.97 11.99 -24.45
C SER A 542 31.16 11.86 -23.48
N PRO A 543 31.43 12.85 -22.61
CA PRO A 543 32.46 12.75 -21.58
C PRO A 543 32.00 11.96 -20.34
N ILE A 544 30.74 11.48 -20.33
CA ILE A 544 30.12 10.92 -19.14
C ILE A 544 30.63 9.50 -18.86
N GLU A 545 31.19 9.35 -17.66
CA GLU A 545 31.69 8.10 -17.09
C GLU A 545 30.87 7.68 -15.87
N ASN A 546 30.28 8.64 -15.16
CA ASN A 546 29.47 8.42 -13.96
C ASN A 546 28.04 8.91 -14.19
N VAL A 547 27.05 8.15 -13.71
CA VAL A 547 25.65 8.57 -13.67
C VAL A 547 25.20 8.55 -12.22
N VAL A 548 24.49 9.60 -11.80
CA VAL A 548 23.95 9.76 -10.45
C VAL A 548 22.45 9.95 -10.55
N MET A 549 21.69 9.04 -9.94
CA MET A 549 20.25 9.16 -9.76
C MET A 549 19.96 9.82 -8.41
N ASP A 550 19.46 11.05 -8.40
CA ASP A 550 19.15 11.80 -7.18
C ASP A 550 17.69 11.61 -6.76
N LEU A 551 17.47 10.73 -5.78
CA LEU A 551 16.17 10.46 -5.17
C LEU A 551 16.07 11.03 -3.75
N SER A 552 16.96 11.95 -3.37
CA SER A 552 17.11 12.43 -1.99
C SER A 552 15.86 13.13 -1.42
N LEU A 553 15.05 13.71 -2.30
CA LEU A 553 13.74 14.32 -2.03
C LEU A 553 12.58 13.59 -2.75
N ASN A 554 12.76 12.33 -3.12
CA ASN A 554 11.73 11.57 -3.84
C ASN A 554 10.73 10.88 -2.90
N GLY A 555 9.50 11.36 -2.83
CA GLY A 555 8.45 10.80 -1.96
C GLY A 555 7.77 9.53 -2.49
N GLY A 556 8.13 9.06 -3.69
CA GLY A 556 7.51 7.91 -4.35
C GLY A 556 6.64 8.29 -5.53
N GLY A 557 5.64 7.47 -5.85
CA GLY A 557 4.75 7.64 -6.99
C GLY A 557 4.47 6.32 -7.71
N GLN A 558 4.28 6.37 -9.02
CA GLN A 558 3.83 5.23 -9.82
C GLN A 558 4.92 4.14 -9.97
N ALA A 559 4.53 2.88 -9.75
CA ALA A 559 5.43 1.73 -9.87
C ALA A 559 5.96 1.53 -11.32
N ASN A 560 5.18 1.89 -12.34
CA ASN A 560 5.61 1.86 -13.74
C ASN A 560 6.83 2.76 -13.97
N ALA A 561 6.80 4.00 -13.49
CA ALA A 561 7.95 4.91 -13.58
C ALA A 561 9.16 4.40 -12.78
N ALA A 562 8.93 3.77 -11.63
CA ALA A 562 10.00 3.12 -10.86
C ALA A 562 10.65 1.95 -11.63
N ALA A 563 9.84 1.14 -12.32
CA ALA A 563 10.31 0.06 -13.18
C ALA A 563 11.14 0.60 -14.36
N ILE A 564 10.69 1.67 -15.02
CA ILE A 564 11.43 2.36 -16.09
C ILE A 564 12.82 2.79 -15.60
N VAL A 565 12.87 3.52 -14.49
CA VAL A 565 14.14 4.02 -13.94
C VAL A 565 15.07 2.86 -13.58
N ALA A 566 14.55 1.84 -12.89
CA ALA A 566 15.35 0.69 -12.50
C ALA A 566 15.87 -0.09 -13.73
N ALA A 567 15.03 -0.30 -14.75
CA ALA A 567 15.38 -1.03 -15.96
C ALA A 567 16.39 -0.26 -16.81
N TRP A 568 16.24 1.06 -16.96
CA TRP A 568 17.23 1.91 -17.62
C TRP A 568 18.58 1.90 -16.89
N TYR A 569 18.57 1.91 -15.55
CA TYR A 569 19.81 1.92 -14.77
C TYR A 569 20.53 0.56 -14.78
N LEU A 570 19.78 -0.53 -14.69
CA LEU A 570 20.31 -1.88 -14.47
C LEU A 570 20.15 -2.83 -15.66
N GLY A 571 19.60 -2.37 -16.78
CA GLY A 571 19.18 -3.21 -17.92
C GLY A 571 17.89 -3.99 -17.66
N GLU A 572 17.64 -4.41 -16.41
CA GLU A 572 16.44 -5.13 -15.98
C GLU A 572 15.98 -4.62 -14.60
N ALA A 573 14.68 -4.42 -14.43
CA ALA A 573 14.06 -4.09 -13.14
C ALA A 573 13.35 -5.31 -12.58
N ALA A 574 13.81 -5.85 -11.45
CA ALA A 574 13.12 -6.92 -10.73
C ALA A 574 12.35 -6.34 -9.53
N ILE A 575 11.03 -6.30 -9.63
CA ILE A 575 10.14 -5.87 -8.54
C ILE A 575 9.65 -7.12 -7.82
N SER A 576 9.87 -7.17 -6.50
CA SER A 576 9.55 -8.32 -5.69
C SER A 576 8.56 -7.94 -4.60
N VAL A 577 7.51 -8.74 -4.44
CA VAL A 577 6.40 -8.50 -3.52
C VAL A 577 6.20 -9.73 -2.66
N ARG A 578 5.83 -9.52 -1.39
CA ARG A 578 5.36 -10.57 -0.48
C ARG A 578 4.02 -10.17 0.11
N SER A 579 3.04 -11.08 0.02
CA SER A 579 1.76 -10.93 0.72
C SER A 579 1.95 -11.24 2.21
N SER A 580 1.61 -10.30 3.10
CA SER A 580 1.59 -10.55 4.56
C SER A 580 0.38 -11.37 4.99
N LEU A 581 -0.70 -11.36 4.19
CA LEU A 581 -1.90 -12.16 4.42
C LEU A 581 -1.60 -13.66 4.21
N THR A 582 -1.08 -14.01 3.03
CA THR A 582 -0.92 -15.40 2.60
C THR A 582 0.51 -15.94 2.71
N GLY A 583 1.51 -15.06 2.72
CA GLY A 583 2.92 -15.43 2.59
C GLY A 583 3.36 -15.75 1.15
N ALA A 584 2.48 -15.56 0.16
CA ALA A 584 2.83 -15.63 -1.25
C ALA A 584 3.96 -14.66 -1.58
N ILE A 585 4.75 -14.99 -2.60
CA ILE A 585 5.79 -14.12 -3.13
C ILE A 585 5.70 -14.09 -4.65
N SER A 586 5.96 -12.91 -5.22
CA SER A 586 6.02 -12.66 -6.65
C SER A 586 7.29 -11.88 -6.92
N THR A 587 7.99 -12.23 -8.01
CA THR A 587 8.97 -11.34 -8.64
C THR A 587 8.57 -11.19 -10.08
N ALA A 588 8.47 -9.96 -10.55
CA ALA A 588 8.27 -9.63 -11.95
C ALA A 588 9.44 -8.78 -12.45
N THR A 589 9.97 -9.15 -13.61
CA THR A 589 11.16 -8.53 -14.21
C THR A 589 10.82 -7.81 -15.51
N TYR A 590 11.32 -6.58 -15.67
CA TYR A 590 11.02 -5.72 -16.82
C TYR A 590 12.27 -5.20 -17.51
N ARG A 591 12.13 -4.91 -18.80
CA ARG A 591 13.04 -4.07 -19.60
C ARG A 591 12.30 -2.83 -20.09
N PHE A 592 13.06 -1.82 -20.46
CA PHE A 592 12.59 -0.54 -20.96
C PHE A 592 13.25 -0.27 -22.32
N ASP A 593 12.52 0.32 -23.27
CA ASP A 593 13.06 0.77 -24.56
C ASP A 593 13.50 2.24 -24.42
N ALA A 594 14.76 2.47 -24.05
CA ALA A 594 15.28 3.80 -23.75
C ALA A 594 15.73 4.57 -25.00
N ASN A 595 15.98 3.85 -26.09
CA ASN A 595 16.44 4.43 -27.34
C ASN A 595 15.33 4.54 -28.41
N LEU A 596 14.13 4.03 -28.10
CA LEU A 596 12.91 4.10 -28.89
C LEU A 596 13.01 3.39 -30.25
N ASP A 597 13.78 2.28 -30.31
CA ASP A 597 13.91 1.47 -31.53
C ASP A 597 13.06 0.19 -31.50
N HIS A 598 12.19 0.04 -30.49
CA HIS A 598 11.35 -1.13 -30.22
C HIS A 598 12.15 -2.42 -30.01
N GLN A 599 13.44 -2.32 -29.68
CA GLN A 599 14.25 -3.45 -29.23
C GLN A 599 14.58 -3.24 -27.76
N PHE A 600 14.38 -4.28 -26.95
CA PHE A 600 14.67 -4.25 -25.51
C PHE A 600 16.01 -4.93 -25.24
N ASP A 601 17.11 -4.22 -25.49
CA ASP A 601 18.48 -4.75 -25.48
C ASP A 601 19.46 -3.94 -24.62
N GLU A 602 20.74 -4.31 -24.64
CA GLU A 602 21.76 -3.67 -23.81
C GLU A 602 22.01 -2.19 -24.15
N LYS A 603 21.50 -1.71 -25.29
CA LYS A 603 21.57 -0.28 -25.66
C LYS A 603 20.55 0.57 -24.92
N ASP A 604 19.58 -0.03 -24.20
CA ASP A 604 18.56 0.70 -23.46
C ASP A 604 18.94 1.04 -22.02
N CYS A 605 20.21 0.86 -21.67
CA CYS A 605 20.67 1.06 -20.31
C CYS A 605 22.01 1.79 -20.23
N VAL A 606 22.33 2.26 -19.03
CA VAL A 606 23.61 2.94 -18.72
C VAL A 606 24.55 2.03 -17.92
N LEU A 607 24.38 0.71 -18.00
CA LEU A 607 25.18 -0.29 -17.26
C LEU A 607 26.69 -0.27 -17.58
N ASP A 608 27.09 0.38 -18.67
CA ASP A 608 28.51 0.57 -19.03
C ASP A 608 29.17 1.71 -18.24
N LYS A 609 28.41 2.48 -17.47
CA LYS A 609 28.88 3.60 -16.62
C LYS A 609 29.09 3.18 -15.17
N ASN A 610 29.73 4.04 -14.39
CA ASN A 610 29.72 3.94 -12.93
C ASN A 610 28.40 4.50 -12.40
N LEU A 611 27.69 3.72 -11.60
CA LEU A 611 26.31 4.02 -11.20
C LEU A 611 26.22 4.38 -9.72
N PHE A 612 25.55 5.49 -9.43
CA PHE A 612 25.35 6.00 -8.08
C PHE A 612 23.89 6.42 -7.85
N CYS A 613 23.42 6.34 -6.62
CA CYS A 613 22.11 6.86 -6.27
C CYS A 613 22.19 7.65 -4.96
N LEU A 614 21.72 8.91 -4.97
CA LEU A 614 21.57 9.72 -3.76
C LEU A 614 20.24 9.37 -3.10
N ILE A 615 20.30 9.01 -1.82
CA ILE A 615 19.12 8.72 -1.00
C ILE A 615 19.12 9.56 0.27
N GLY A 616 17.95 10.05 0.63
CA GLY A 616 17.73 10.88 1.81
C GLY A 616 16.62 10.30 2.68
N PRO A 617 16.45 10.79 3.93
CA PRO A 617 15.40 10.28 4.81
C PRO A 617 13.97 10.55 4.32
N TYR A 618 13.80 11.35 3.27
CA TYR A 618 12.52 11.57 2.57
C TYR A 618 12.32 10.63 1.37
N SER A 619 13.34 9.85 0.97
CA SER A 619 13.22 8.84 -0.09
C SER A 619 12.23 7.74 0.36
N PHE A 620 10.97 7.81 -0.02
CA PHE A 620 9.88 6.97 0.52
C PHE A 620 9.10 6.25 -0.60
N SER A 621 8.41 5.14 -0.29
CA SER A 621 7.58 4.40 -1.24
C SER A 621 8.38 3.96 -2.48
N CYS A 622 8.00 4.32 -3.72
CA CYS A 622 8.82 4.05 -4.91
C CYS A 622 10.23 4.70 -4.85
N GLY A 623 10.38 5.82 -4.13
CA GLY A 623 11.65 6.44 -3.78
C GLY A 623 12.52 5.59 -2.85
N ASN A 624 11.93 4.61 -2.16
CA ASN A 624 12.62 3.58 -1.40
C ASN A 624 12.76 2.24 -2.16
N LEU A 625 11.79 1.91 -3.01
CA LEU A 625 11.81 0.72 -3.87
C LEU A 625 13.01 0.71 -4.80
N VAL A 626 13.23 1.79 -5.57
CA VAL A 626 14.33 1.85 -6.54
C VAL A 626 15.70 1.68 -5.88
N PRO A 627 16.03 2.39 -4.77
CA PRO A 627 17.24 2.11 -3.99
C PRO A 627 17.33 0.68 -3.46
N SER A 628 16.21 0.05 -3.10
CA SER A 628 16.18 -1.36 -2.66
C SER A 628 16.61 -2.31 -3.78
N ILE A 629 16.10 -2.09 -5.00
CA ILE A 629 16.49 -2.83 -6.19
C ILE A 629 17.99 -2.61 -6.47
N PHE A 630 18.44 -1.36 -6.46
CA PHE A 630 19.84 -0.98 -6.67
C PHE A 630 20.78 -1.68 -5.68
N ARG A 631 20.42 -1.70 -4.38
CA ARG A 631 21.16 -2.43 -3.35
C ARG A 631 21.24 -3.92 -3.64
N SER A 632 20.13 -4.53 -4.06
CA SER A 632 20.08 -5.97 -4.34
C SER A 632 20.99 -6.37 -5.52
N SER A 633 21.16 -5.48 -6.49
CA SER A 633 21.98 -5.71 -7.69
C SER A 633 23.48 -5.81 -7.39
N ASN A 634 23.97 -5.14 -6.34
CA ASN A 634 25.40 -4.88 -6.09
C ASN A 634 26.12 -4.16 -7.26
N ARG A 635 25.40 -3.41 -8.10
CA ARG A 635 25.94 -2.64 -9.25
C ARG A 635 25.95 -1.14 -9.04
N VAL A 636 25.13 -0.62 -8.12
CA VAL A 636 24.97 0.81 -7.85
C VAL A 636 25.50 1.12 -6.46
N THR A 637 26.26 2.20 -6.33
CA THR A 637 26.72 2.69 -5.02
C THR A 637 25.70 3.69 -4.46
N LEU A 638 25.13 3.40 -3.30
CA LEU A 638 24.19 4.29 -2.63
C LEU A 638 24.94 5.32 -1.78
N LEU A 639 24.63 6.60 -1.96
CA LEU A 639 25.22 7.71 -1.22
C LEU A 639 24.12 8.44 -0.44
N GLY A 640 24.39 8.92 0.76
CA GLY A 640 23.47 9.80 1.47
C GLY A 640 23.14 9.36 2.90
N LYS A 641 21.85 9.23 3.21
CA LYS A 641 21.33 8.73 4.49
C LYS A 641 20.34 7.60 4.25
N THR A 642 20.01 6.86 5.31
CA THR A 642 18.97 5.84 5.23
C THR A 642 17.69 6.45 4.66
N SER A 643 17.10 5.79 3.67
CA SER A 643 15.84 6.21 3.06
C SER A 643 14.68 6.19 4.06
N GLY A 644 13.58 6.87 3.74
CA GLY A 644 12.41 6.99 4.59
C GLY A 644 11.63 5.69 4.79
N GLY A 645 11.81 4.72 3.89
CA GLY A 645 11.15 3.42 3.99
C GLY A 645 9.86 3.34 3.18
N GLY A 646 8.86 2.64 3.71
CA GLY A 646 7.64 2.31 2.99
C GLY A 646 7.84 1.07 2.13
N SER A 647 7.20 -0.02 2.56
CA SER A 647 7.21 -1.29 1.83
C SER A 647 5.86 -1.63 1.22
N CYS A 648 4.74 -1.20 1.79
CA CYS A 648 3.43 -1.63 1.32
C CYS A 648 3.03 -0.88 0.04
N SER A 649 2.24 -1.54 -0.82
CA SER A 649 1.39 -0.79 -1.74
C SER A 649 0.25 -0.14 -0.97
N ILE A 650 -0.36 0.89 -1.54
CA ILE A 650 -1.53 1.54 -0.95
C ILE A 650 -2.77 0.69 -1.30
N LEU A 651 -3.59 0.38 -0.30
CA LEU A 651 -4.92 -0.16 -0.48
C LEU A 651 -5.95 0.90 -0.10
N CYS A 652 -6.74 1.32 -1.09
CA CYS A 652 -7.88 2.21 -0.89
C CYS A 652 -9.10 1.40 -0.48
N LEU A 653 -9.76 1.80 0.61
CA LEU A 653 -10.93 1.15 1.20
C LEU A 653 -12.08 2.13 1.39
N SER A 654 -13.28 1.59 1.62
CA SER A 654 -14.42 2.32 2.15
C SER A 654 -14.93 1.68 3.43
N THR A 655 -15.55 2.47 4.31
CA THR A 655 -16.38 1.91 5.39
C THR A 655 -17.74 1.53 4.81
N ALA A 656 -18.45 0.60 5.46
CA ALA A 656 -19.82 0.23 5.09
C ALA A 656 -20.81 1.40 4.93
N TYR A 657 -20.60 2.49 5.67
CA TYR A 657 -21.45 3.68 5.61
C TYR A 657 -20.92 4.79 4.66
N GLY A 658 -19.84 4.51 3.92
CA GLY A 658 -19.42 5.30 2.76
C GLY A 658 -18.28 6.31 2.98
N ALA A 659 -17.58 6.30 4.12
CA ALA A 659 -16.30 7.01 4.25
C ALA A 659 -15.20 6.32 3.44
N SER A 660 -14.15 7.05 3.10
CA SER A 660 -13.05 6.61 2.25
C SER A 660 -11.72 6.83 2.96
N PHE A 661 -10.90 5.78 3.00
CA PHE A 661 -9.59 5.81 3.63
C PHE A 661 -8.62 4.90 2.88
N GLN A 662 -7.36 4.94 3.24
CA GLN A 662 -6.35 4.05 2.68
C GLN A 662 -5.46 3.50 3.77
N ILE A 663 -4.89 2.33 3.50
CA ILE A 663 -3.96 1.66 4.40
C ILE A 663 -2.74 1.15 3.64
N SER A 664 -1.66 0.93 4.37
CA SER A 664 -0.62 -0.01 3.97
C SER A 664 -1.23 -1.39 3.69
N SER A 665 -1.25 -1.82 2.43
CA SER A 665 -1.87 -3.07 1.95
C SER A 665 -1.08 -4.32 2.39
N PRO A 666 -1.62 -5.55 2.19
CA PRO A 666 -0.86 -6.76 2.50
C PRO A 666 0.29 -7.02 1.51
N TYR A 667 0.39 -6.27 0.39
CA TYR A 667 1.43 -6.44 -0.62
C TYR A 667 2.66 -5.61 -0.27
N ARG A 668 3.63 -6.26 0.37
CA ARG A 668 4.89 -5.64 0.79
C ARG A 668 5.98 -5.81 -0.26
N LEU A 669 6.41 -4.70 -0.84
CA LEU A 669 7.64 -4.59 -1.60
C LEU A 669 8.80 -5.13 -0.76
N SER A 670 9.65 -5.88 -1.45
CA SER A 670 10.78 -6.57 -0.87
C SER A 670 11.94 -6.53 -1.84
N TYR A 671 13.15 -6.74 -1.34
CA TYR A 671 14.26 -7.12 -2.22
C TYR A 671 14.61 -8.60 -2.05
N LEU A 672 14.97 -9.24 -3.16
CA LEU A 672 15.38 -10.63 -3.20
C LEU A 672 16.88 -10.75 -2.95
N LYS A 673 17.28 -11.55 -1.96
CA LYS A 673 18.69 -11.92 -1.76
C LYS A 673 18.79 -13.37 -1.34
N ASN A 674 19.52 -14.16 -2.14
CA ASN A 674 19.73 -15.60 -1.91
C ASN A 674 18.42 -16.37 -1.66
N GLY A 675 17.38 -16.10 -2.48
CA GLY A 675 16.07 -16.76 -2.37
C GLY A 675 15.18 -16.26 -1.23
N SER A 676 15.62 -15.29 -0.44
CA SER A 676 14.85 -14.70 0.67
C SER A 676 14.37 -13.29 0.33
N TYR A 677 13.15 -12.97 0.75
CA TYR A 677 12.51 -11.67 0.58
C TYR A 677 12.71 -10.87 1.86
N TYR A 678 13.28 -9.69 1.72
CA TYR A 678 13.56 -8.80 2.83
C TYR A 678 12.69 -7.57 2.71
N ASP A 679 11.96 -7.29 3.78
CA ASP A 679 11.14 -6.10 3.95
C ASP A 679 12.01 -4.83 3.86
N THR A 680 11.49 -3.82 3.16
CA THR A 680 12.15 -2.53 2.92
C THR A 680 11.55 -1.39 3.74
N ASP A 681 10.61 -1.68 4.64
CA ASP A 681 9.84 -0.66 5.37
C ASP A 681 10.72 0.24 6.24
N THR A 682 11.80 -0.29 6.80
CA THR A 682 12.74 0.46 7.65
C THR A 682 13.72 1.34 6.87
N GLY A 683 13.58 1.39 5.55
CA GLY A 683 14.49 2.09 4.65
C GLY A 683 15.80 1.32 4.37
N ILE A 684 16.51 1.84 3.39
CA ILE A 684 17.73 1.30 2.83
C ILE A 684 18.91 2.17 3.28
N VAL A 685 19.88 1.53 3.90
CA VAL A 685 21.11 2.20 4.38
C VAL A 685 22.06 2.48 3.19
N PRO A 686 22.66 3.68 3.09
CA PRO A 686 23.62 3.98 2.02
C PRO A 686 24.92 3.19 2.19
N ASP A 687 25.68 3.05 1.11
CA ASP A 687 27.05 2.52 1.14
C ASP A 687 28.04 3.59 1.63
N CYS A 688 27.82 4.86 1.24
CA CYS A 688 28.59 6.00 1.70
C CYS A 688 27.69 7.06 2.35
N TYR A 689 28.01 7.48 3.58
CA TYR A 689 27.19 8.46 4.29
C TYR A 689 27.50 9.91 3.89
N ILE A 690 26.45 10.68 3.61
CA ILE A 690 26.48 12.16 3.52
C ILE A 690 25.66 12.72 4.68
N MET A 691 26.34 13.38 5.62
CA MET A 691 25.72 13.75 6.90
C MET A 691 24.92 15.05 6.85
N LYS A 692 25.33 15.99 5.99
CA LYS A 692 24.78 17.34 5.90
C LYS A 692 23.88 17.47 4.67
N PRO A 693 22.63 17.95 4.79
CA PRO A 693 21.74 18.15 3.65
C PRO A 693 22.35 19.01 2.53
N GLU A 694 23.11 20.04 2.89
CA GLU A 694 23.73 20.96 1.91
C GLU A 694 24.72 20.23 0.98
N ASN A 695 25.38 19.18 1.48
CA ASN A 695 26.33 18.39 0.70
C ASN A 695 25.65 17.47 -0.33
N PHE A 696 24.32 17.31 -0.31
CA PHE A 696 23.60 16.59 -1.37
C PHE A 696 23.50 17.41 -2.66
N TYR A 697 23.64 18.73 -2.54
CA TYR A 697 23.36 19.69 -3.62
C TYR A 697 24.61 20.48 -4.06
N ASP A 698 25.77 20.22 -3.44
CA ASP A 698 27.07 20.66 -3.94
C ASP A 698 27.58 19.68 -5.01
N ARG A 699 27.17 19.93 -6.26
CA ARG A 699 27.43 19.03 -7.40
C ARG A 699 28.90 18.98 -7.80
N GLU A 700 29.66 20.07 -7.62
CA GLU A 700 31.11 20.07 -7.85
C GLU A 700 31.82 19.18 -6.84
N ALA A 701 31.54 19.34 -5.55
CA ALA A 701 32.16 18.53 -4.49
C ALA A 701 31.73 17.05 -4.57
N LEU A 702 30.47 16.78 -4.91
CA LEU A 702 29.99 15.41 -5.12
C LEU A 702 30.69 14.74 -6.30
N THR A 703 30.88 15.46 -7.40
CA THR A 703 31.61 14.96 -8.56
C THR A 703 33.07 14.66 -8.22
N GLU A 704 33.73 15.54 -7.47
CA GLU A 704 35.09 15.30 -6.99
C GLU A 704 35.16 14.05 -6.07
N TYR A 705 34.20 13.91 -5.15
CA TYR A 705 34.12 12.75 -4.27
C TYR A 705 33.90 11.44 -5.04
N ILE A 706 32.96 11.43 -5.99
CA ILE A 706 32.66 10.27 -6.85
C ILE A 706 33.91 9.82 -7.63
N ASN A 707 34.63 10.78 -8.21
CA ASN A 707 35.86 10.51 -8.95
C ASN A 707 37.01 9.98 -8.09
N GLN A 708 36.92 10.04 -6.76
CA GLN A 708 37.92 9.46 -5.85
C GLN A 708 37.60 8.02 -5.44
N LEU A 709 36.39 7.51 -5.74
CA LEU A 709 35.98 6.14 -5.41
C LEU A 709 36.56 5.09 -6.38
N PHE A 710 37.07 5.53 -7.54
CA PHE A 710 37.63 4.72 -8.62
C PHE A 710 38.95 5.33 -9.11
#